data_AF-A0A933C963-F1
#
_entry.id   AF-A0A933C963-F1
#
_cell.length_a   1.000
_cell.length_b   1.000
_cell.length_c   1.000
_cell.angle_alpha   90.00
_cell.angle_beta   90.00
_cell.angle_gamma   90.00
#
_symmetry.space_group_name_H-M   'P 1'
#
loop_
_entity.id
_entity.type
_entity.pdbx_description
1 polymer ?
#
loop_
_entity_poly.entity_id
_entity_poly.type
_entity_poly.pdbx_seq_one_letter_code
_entity_poly.pdbx_strand_id
1 'polypeptide(L)'
;MSDRREGAGETPKAARFPTLALPPGPALLILLVCVAAAGALQRRLAPHRLGEDMIAALNWLRMTTAPDAAILAHWHWGGAIRLVAERRPVAPVNATPSGAAGADALYRELAAFFFAEDEAEALSIAKRHGASHVLLPKDFPGRTCSIVLRCQFATKDRRTLNPEGLAVTMAGRMIRGASFESFQRVWDSPRYAIYQVGEGRSGLSVEERLLTLELSRRVIGSALAGRSVIQDPSFLASFARAKGSAGLGERRAVQVRVWSEGRLRASRSRQSGTVLQNLLLAADDAASGEPSMPLRTDELERMRLQVRIPRGDYAPLTSAVVARGRVARDKAYVLAVSTPVYSFPEDPATARAGSLGRLLGSLCASAGLSPRCHRSVAVYTFSFESFMEAAAETAPARPATFRRQLEGRVRLASDWLVGRQGEGGWFAAWVDPYTGREAYPRSCVDEALATLALARASRVLGDRRLLASAAAGASFVDKQLRGPLGRSIESTPADCLSAGLLGALELRRATRESVYEKSAATFHAALEAARAKDPRSSGGDSAGSLMFAAMTAWAKAHPSDEAVRALRELAEYHMGELRSRRMRGSREPVERLAWFIEGLATLDELAPDSRYPAFALEAADWLLEQQVARGDELLEGAFSATSGGASFDTVATGRAARAMALADRLAQANGLGSLAGRYRASWLAGLRWLMRMQLTRDDAYFVPPRSIAAALGGVRRDPSGYQLWSASAAGFLSAAEAYFDHALAP
;
A
#
# COMPACT_ATOMS: atom_id res chain seq x y z
N MET A 1 -39.34 95.89 -0.20
CA MET A 1 -38.29 96.65 0.49
C MET A 1 -37.07 95.74 0.59
N SER A 2 -35.94 96.15 -0.03
CA SER A 2 -34.50 95.83 0.25
C SER A 2 -34.15 94.43 0.79
N ASP A 3 -33.18 93.64 0.32
CA ASP A 3 -32.04 93.79 -0.61
C ASP A 3 -31.36 92.40 -0.73
N ARG A 4 -30.64 92.16 -1.85
CA ARG A 4 -29.44 91.28 -2.02
C ARG A 4 -29.56 89.76 -1.77
N ARG A 5 -28.83 88.85 -2.43
CA ARG A 5 -27.94 88.77 -3.62
C ARG A 5 -27.65 87.28 -3.84
N GLU A 6 -27.43 86.87 -5.08
CA GLU A 6 -26.89 85.57 -5.49
C GLU A 6 -25.44 85.34 -4.99
N GLY A 7 -25.04 84.07 -4.88
CA GLY A 7 -23.64 83.69 -4.67
C GLY A 7 -23.40 82.18 -4.84
N ALA A 8 -22.79 81.83 -5.98
CA ALA A 8 -22.34 80.49 -6.34
C ALA A 8 -21.19 79.98 -5.44
N GLY A 9 -21.17 78.68 -5.16
CA GLY A 9 -20.09 78.01 -4.43
C GLY A 9 -18.92 77.64 -5.35
N GLU A 10 -17.79 78.32 -5.17
CA GLU A 10 -16.49 77.99 -5.76
C GLU A 10 -15.72 76.94 -4.92
N THR A 11 -14.88 76.18 -5.61
CA THR A 11 -13.90 75.20 -5.11
C THR A 11 -12.73 75.87 -4.36
N PRO A 12 -12.18 75.26 -3.29
CA PRO A 12 -10.97 75.76 -2.66
C PRO A 12 -9.70 75.31 -3.42
N LYS A 13 -8.86 76.31 -3.71
CA LYS A 13 -7.52 76.25 -4.30
C LYS A 13 -6.52 75.48 -3.43
N ALA A 14 -5.60 74.78 -4.09
CA ALA A 14 -4.43 74.14 -3.49
C ALA A 14 -3.47 75.16 -2.85
N ALA A 15 -3.14 74.94 -1.58
CA ALA A 15 -2.09 75.67 -0.86
C ALA A 15 -0.71 75.08 -1.21
N ARG A 16 0.18 75.93 -1.74
CA ARG A 16 1.60 75.64 -1.91
C ARG A 16 2.28 75.72 -0.53
N PHE A 17 2.90 74.64 -0.08
CA PHE A 17 3.84 74.65 1.04
C PHE A 17 5.28 74.85 0.56
N PRO A 18 6.13 75.56 1.33
CA PRO A 18 7.51 75.84 0.93
C PRO A 18 8.40 74.61 1.12
N THR A 19 9.17 74.29 0.08
CA THR A 19 10.20 73.26 0.08
C THR A 19 11.39 73.74 0.93
N LEU A 20 11.44 73.35 2.20
CA LEU A 20 12.63 73.47 3.04
C LEU A 20 13.65 72.41 2.59
N ALA A 21 14.63 72.84 1.79
CA ALA A 21 15.79 72.04 1.45
C ALA A 21 16.67 71.84 2.70
N LEU A 22 16.56 70.67 3.33
CA LEU A 22 17.53 70.23 4.32
C LEU A 22 18.90 70.04 3.64
N PRO A 23 20.01 70.50 4.24
CA PRO A 23 21.35 70.28 3.70
C PRO A 23 21.63 68.77 3.57
N PRO A 24 22.44 68.32 2.61
CA PRO A 24 22.64 66.89 2.31
C PRO A 24 23.33 66.09 3.43
N GLY A 25 23.81 66.74 4.50
CA GLY A 25 24.53 66.10 5.61
C GLY A 25 23.68 65.16 6.47
N PRO A 26 22.54 65.59 7.06
CA PRO A 26 21.76 64.76 7.99
C PRO A 26 21.00 63.64 7.27
N ALA A 27 20.53 63.87 6.04
CA ALA A 27 19.83 62.85 5.26
C ALA A 27 20.77 61.70 4.85
N LEU A 28 22.01 62.02 4.45
CA LEU A 28 23.04 61.02 4.16
C LEU A 28 23.46 60.29 5.44
N LEU A 29 23.57 61.00 6.58
CA LEU A 29 23.90 60.40 7.87
C LEU A 29 22.79 59.45 8.36
N ILE A 30 21.52 59.84 8.24
CA ILE A 30 20.36 58.99 8.56
C ILE A 30 20.32 57.77 7.64
N LEU A 31 20.58 57.94 6.34
CA LEU A 31 20.63 56.82 5.40
C LEU A 31 21.80 55.88 5.72
N LEU A 32 22.99 56.41 6.04
CA LEU A 32 24.16 55.63 6.44
C LEU A 32 23.95 54.93 7.79
N VAL A 33 23.29 55.57 8.75
CA VAL A 33 22.92 54.95 10.04
C VAL A 33 21.87 53.86 9.83
N CYS A 34 20.88 54.05 8.95
CA CYS A 34 19.90 53.03 8.59
C CYS A 34 20.55 51.84 7.86
N VAL A 35 21.46 52.08 6.92
CA VAL A 35 22.19 51.04 6.18
C VAL A 35 23.20 50.31 7.08
N ALA A 36 23.89 51.03 7.96
CA ALA A 36 24.80 50.43 8.94
C ALA A 36 24.04 49.66 10.03
N ALA A 37 22.86 50.14 10.47
CA ALA A 37 21.98 49.44 11.39
C ALA A 37 21.38 48.18 10.74
N ALA A 38 20.96 48.26 9.48
CA ALA A 38 20.52 47.10 8.70
C ALA A 38 21.66 46.09 8.53
N GLY A 39 22.87 46.54 8.20
CA GLY A 39 24.06 45.70 8.07
C GLY A 39 24.53 45.09 9.39
N ALA A 40 24.42 45.83 10.51
CA ALA A 40 24.75 45.33 11.85
C ALA A 40 23.68 44.35 12.37
N LEU A 41 22.40 44.57 12.05
CA LEU A 41 21.31 43.64 12.32
C LEU A 41 21.49 42.34 11.52
N GLN A 42 21.87 42.46 10.24
CA GLN A 42 22.15 41.34 9.35
C GLN A 42 23.40 40.56 9.76
N ARG A 43 24.43 41.22 10.32
CA ARG A 43 25.61 40.58 10.93
C ARG A 43 25.31 39.93 12.29
N ARG A 44 24.39 40.49 13.10
CA ARG A 44 23.91 39.84 14.34
C ARG A 44 23.02 38.62 14.07
N LEU A 45 22.38 38.55 12.90
CA LEU A 45 21.59 37.41 12.43
C LEU A 45 22.45 36.36 11.68
N ALA A 46 23.77 36.53 11.62
CA ALA A 46 24.68 35.72 10.82
C ALA A 46 25.10 34.32 11.36
N PRO A 47 24.53 33.68 12.41
CA PRO A 47 24.89 32.28 12.66
C PRO A 47 24.25 31.28 11.68
N HIS A 48 23.13 31.62 11.02
CA HIS A 48 22.46 30.71 10.09
C HIS A 48 21.99 31.46 8.85
N ARG A 49 22.68 31.27 7.71
CA ARG A 49 22.08 31.58 6.40
C ARG A 49 20.78 30.78 6.32
N LEU A 50 19.64 31.47 6.36
CA LEU A 50 18.34 30.83 6.18
C LEU A 50 18.35 30.17 4.79
N GLY A 51 18.20 28.85 4.75
CA GLY A 51 18.09 28.12 3.48
C GLY A 51 16.81 28.51 2.72
N GLU A 52 16.79 28.27 1.41
CA GLU A 52 15.66 28.61 0.55
C GLU A 52 14.33 28.05 1.06
N ASP A 53 14.31 26.80 1.55
CA ASP A 53 13.12 26.17 2.12
C ASP A 53 12.58 26.90 3.36
N MET A 54 13.47 27.46 4.19
CA MET A 54 13.07 28.22 5.38
C MET A 54 12.50 29.58 4.99
N ILE A 55 13.14 30.26 4.03
CA ILE A 55 12.63 31.53 3.50
C ILE A 55 11.24 31.32 2.88
N ALA A 56 11.05 30.24 2.14
CA ALA A 56 9.75 29.88 1.58
C ALA A 56 8.69 29.64 2.67
N ALA A 57 9.03 28.94 3.76
CA ALA A 57 8.13 28.69 4.87
C ALA A 57 7.72 30.01 5.59
N LEU A 58 8.69 30.89 5.86
CA LEU A 58 8.46 32.17 6.51
C LEU A 58 7.64 33.13 5.64
N ASN A 59 7.90 33.16 4.33
CA ASN A 59 7.10 33.93 3.38
C ASN A 59 5.68 33.39 3.28
N TRP A 60 5.50 32.07 3.29
CA TRP A 60 4.17 31.47 3.34
C TRP A 60 3.42 31.96 4.58
N LEU A 61 4.01 31.85 5.78
CA LEU A 61 3.42 32.35 7.02
C LEU A 61 3.02 33.83 6.91
N ARG A 62 3.88 34.67 6.33
CA ARG A 62 3.61 36.09 6.11
C ARG A 62 2.41 36.34 5.20
N MET A 63 2.23 35.54 4.16
CA MET A 63 1.22 35.77 3.13
C MET A 63 -0.14 35.14 3.46
N THR A 64 -0.16 34.04 4.22
CA THR A 64 -1.38 33.23 4.39
C THR A 64 -1.97 33.24 5.79
N THR A 65 -1.27 33.79 6.79
CA THR A 65 -1.76 33.84 8.18
C THR A 65 -2.15 35.27 8.58
N ALA A 66 -3.04 35.41 9.57
CA ALA A 66 -3.41 36.72 10.11
C ALA A 66 -2.19 37.43 10.76
N PRO A 67 -2.13 38.77 10.76
CA PRO A 67 -0.99 39.51 11.32
C PRO A 67 -0.69 39.20 12.80
N ASP A 68 -1.71 38.84 13.57
CA ASP A 68 -1.64 38.47 14.98
C ASP A 68 -1.36 36.97 15.22
N ALA A 69 -1.18 36.17 14.16
CA ALA A 69 -0.90 34.75 14.27
C ALA A 69 0.36 34.49 15.12
N ALA A 70 0.22 33.57 16.07
CA ALA A 70 1.31 33.15 16.94
C ALA A 70 1.91 31.82 16.47
N ILE A 71 3.22 31.82 16.26
CA ILE A 71 3.94 30.69 15.67
C ILE A 71 4.74 29.98 16.75
N LEU A 72 4.35 28.75 17.07
CA LEU A 72 5.12 27.84 17.89
C LEU A 72 6.22 27.21 17.03
N ALA A 73 7.47 27.35 17.45
CA ALA A 73 8.62 26.78 16.75
C ALA A 73 9.73 26.49 17.76
N HIS A 74 10.76 25.79 17.30
CA HIS A 74 11.99 25.71 18.08
C HIS A 74 12.57 27.12 18.30
N TRP A 75 13.06 27.40 19.51
CA TRP A 75 13.35 28.77 19.96
C TRP A 75 14.38 29.53 19.13
N HIS A 76 15.34 28.84 18.50
CA HIS A 76 16.31 29.49 17.62
C HIS A 76 15.67 30.15 16.37
N TRP A 77 14.42 29.82 16.05
CA TRP A 77 13.68 30.42 14.94
C TRP A 77 12.88 31.67 15.31
N GLY A 78 12.80 32.03 16.59
CA GLY A 78 11.99 33.18 17.04
C GLY A 78 12.34 34.49 16.34
N GLY A 79 13.64 34.77 16.16
CA GLY A 79 14.11 35.94 15.43
C GLY A 79 13.71 35.95 13.96
N ALA A 80 13.84 34.82 13.27
CA ALA A 80 13.49 34.71 11.86
C ALA A 80 11.97 34.85 11.63
N ILE A 81 11.16 34.26 12.51
CA ILE A 81 9.69 34.40 12.48
C ILE A 81 9.29 35.86 12.64
N ARG A 82 9.85 36.56 13.63
CA ARG A 82 9.54 37.98 13.86
C ARG A 82 9.97 38.87 12.69
N LEU A 83 11.17 38.64 12.15
CA LEU A 83 11.77 39.54 11.16
C LEU A 83 11.33 39.28 9.72
N VAL A 84 11.11 38.02 9.35
CA VAL A 84 10.79 37.63 7.96
C VAL A 84 9.31 37.33 7.80
N ALA A 85 8.73 36.54 8.70
CA ALA A 85 7.30 36.22 8.63
C ALA A 85 6.42 37.36 9.14
N GLU A 86 6.99 38.34 9.88
CA GLU A 86 6.26 39.43 10.54
C GLU A 86 5.10 38.87 11.40
N ARG A 87 5.37 37.79 12.15
CA ARG A 87 4.43 37.12 13.06
C ARG A 87 4.98 37.04 14.48
N ARG A 88 4.10 36.80 15.45
CA ARG A 88 4.47 36.67 16.86
C ARG A 88 5.07 35.28 17.11
N PRO A 89 6.37 35.12 17.40
CA PRO A 89 6.88 33.82 17.86
C PRO A 89 6.39 33.55 19.29
N VAL A 90 6.04 32.31 19.59
CA VAL A 90 5.69 31.89 20.97
C VAL A 90 6.93 31.95 21.88
N ALA A 91 8.09 31.54 21.35
CA ALA A 91 9.36 31.67 22.06
C ALA A 91 9.88 33.13 21.99
N PRO A 92 10.38 33.72 23.09
CA PRO A 92 10.95 35.06 23.09
C PRO A 92 12.21 35.11 22.21
N VAL A 93 12.38 36.21 21.46
CA VAL A 93 13.47 36.39 20.48
C VAL A 93 14.85 36.55 21.13
N ASN A 94 14.91 36.89 22.43
CA ASN A 94 16.14 37.24 23.15
C ASN A 94 16.40 36.45 24.43
N ALA A 95 15.58 35.43 24.74
CA ALA A 95 15.82 34.61 25.91
C ALA A 95 16.66 33.39 25.50
N THR A 96 17.70 33.09 26.26
CA THR A 96 18.38 31.79 26.19
C THR A 96 17.91 30.94 27.37
N PRO A 97 17.90 29.59 27.28
CA PRO A 97 17.55 28.69 28.39
C PRO A 97 18.50 28.74 29.61
N SER A 98 19.32 29.78 29.73
CA SER A 98 20.37 29.92 30.74
C SER A 98 20.40 31.30 31.39
N GLY A 99 19.46 32.20 31.07
CA GLY A 99 19.58 33.63 31.36
C GLY A 99 18.50 34.28 32.23
N ALA A 100 17.34 33.65 32.43
CA ALA A 100 16.26 34.23 33.24
C ALA A 100 15.33 33.15 33.82
N ALA A 101 15.05 33.21 35.14
CA ALA A 101 14.30 32.17 35.87
C ALA A 101 12.90 31.84 35.29
N GLY A 102 12.25 32.78 34.59
CA GLY A 102 10.98 32.54 33.89
C GLY A 102 11.11 31.99 32.46
N ALA A 103 12.25 32.22 31.79
CA ALA A 103 12.50 31.74 30.43
C ALA A 103 12.67 30.22 30.40
N ASP A 104 13.28 29.64 31.44
CA ASP A 104 13.53 28.21 31.54
C ASP A 104 12.25 27.39 31.72
N ALA A 105 11.22 27.96 32.36
CA ALA A 105 9.91 27.34 32.45
C ALA A 105 9.22 27.31 31.07
N LEU A 106 9.21 28.44 30.36
CA LEU A 106 8.66 28.51 29.01
C LEU A 106 9.37 27.57 28.03
N TYR A 107 10.71 27.52 28.04
CA TYR A 107 11.45 26.60 27.17
C TYR A 107 11.18 25.13 27.48
N ARG A 108 10.98 24.78 28.76
CA ARG A 108 10.55 23.43 29.15
C ARG A 108 9.16 23.09 28.62
N GLU A 109 8.21 24.00 28.72
CA GLU A 109 6.86 23.79 28.17
C GLU A 109 6.87 23.68 26.64
N LEU A 110 7.63 24.53 25.94
CA LEU A 110 7.75 24.45 24.49
C LEU A 110 8.48 23.18 24.03
N ALA A 111 9.47 22.72 24.79
CA ALA A 111 10.08 21.42 24.54
C ALA A 111 9.09 20.28 24.83
N ALA A 112 8.26 20.39 25.87
CA ALA A 112 7.25 19.39 26.19
C ALA A 112 6.23 19.22 25.06
N PHE A 113 5.85 20.31 24.36
CA PHE A 113 5.02 20.22 23.16
C PHE A 113 5.59 19.25 22.11
N PHE A 114 6.89 19.37 21.80
CA PHE A 114 7.52 18.56 20.77
C PHE A 114 7.70 17.10 21.18
N PHE A 115 7.81 16.84 22.49
CA PHE A 115 8.02 15.51 23.09
C PHE A 115 6.75 14.90 23.71
N ALA A 116 5.59 15.54 23.53
CA ALA A 116 4.30 15.01 23.93
C ALA A 116 4.04 13.67 23.23
N GLU A 117 3.48 12.70 23.94
CA GLU A 117 3.19 11.36 23.40
C GLU A 117 1.80 11.30 22.74
N ASP A 118 0.89 12.17 23.19
CA ASP A 118 -0.45 12.31 22.66
C ASP A 118 -0.77 13.73 22.19
N GLU A 119 -1.82 13.81 21.38
CA GLU A 119 -2.24 15.04 20.74
C GLU A 119 -2.90 16.02 21.71
N ALA A 120 -3.57 15.53 22.74
CA ALA A 120 -4.30 16.36 23.70
C ALA A 120 -3.33 17.16 24.58
N GLU A 121 -2.22 16.53 25.01
CA GLU A 121 -1.12 17.20 25.71
C GLU A 121 -0.50 18.29 24.83
N ALA A 122 -0.15 17.96 23.58
CA ALA A 122 0.39 18.93 22.63
C ALA A 122 -0.58 20.10 22.39
N LEU A 123 -1.87 19.83 22.23
CA LEU A 123 -2.90 20.85 22.04
C LEU A 123 -3.05 21.75 23.26
N SER A 124 -3.05 21.18 24.46
CA SER A 124 -3.12 21.93 25.71
C SER A 124 -1.98 22.95 25.82
N ILE A 125 -0.75 22.53 25.48
CA ILE A 125 0.42 23.42 25.48
C ILE A 125 0.28 24.49 24.39
N ALA A 126 -0.09 24.11 23.16
CA ALA A 126 -0.27 25.07 22.07
C ALA A 126 -1.32 26.15 22.40
N LYS A 127 -2.48 25.74 22.94
CA LYS A 127 -3.56 26.65 23.35
C LYS A 127 -3.16 27.57 24.50
N ARG A 128 -2.45 27.05 25.52
CA ARG A 128 -1.95 27.84 26.66
C ARG A 128 -1.11 29.03 26.19
N HIS A 129 -0.35 28.83 25.12
CA HIS A 129 0.52 29.85 24.52
C HIS A 129 -0.13 30.62 23.36
N GLY A 130 -1.41 30.39 23.10
CA GLY A 130 -2.16 31.03 22.02
C GLY A 130 -1.58 30.76 20.63
N ALA A 131 -0.88 29.65 20.44
CA ALA A 131 -0.28 29.27 19.17
C ALA A 131 -1.39 28.98 18.14
N SER A 132 -1.36 29.67 17.00
CA SER A 132 -2.25 29.38 15.87
C SER A 132 -1.57 28.50 14.82
N HIS A 133 -0.24 28.43 14.82
CA HIS A 133 0.54 27.61 13.91
C HIS A 133 1.76 27.00 14.60
N VAL A 134 2.25 25.90 14.04
CA VAL A 134 3.49 25.23 14.43
C VAL A 134 4.41 25.16 13.22
N LEU A 135 5.62 25.69 13.31
CA LEU A 135 6.68 25.55 12.32
C LEU A 135 7.67 24.48 12.78
N LEU A 136 7.80 23.40 12.00
CA LEU A 136 8.57 22.23 12.39
C LEU A 136 9.66 21.88 11.34
N PRO A 137 10.94 21.86 11.73
CA PRO A 137 12.01 21.29 10.90
C PRO A 137 11.92 19.76 10.85
N LYS A 138 12.14 19.16 9.67
CA LYS A 138 12.15 17.70 9.47
C LYS A 138 13.40 17.02 10.02
N ASP A 139 14.47 17.78 10.21
CA ASP A 139 15.69 17.42 10.94
C ASP A 139 15.62 17.90 12.39
N PHE A 140 14.49 17.69 13.06
CA PHE A 140 14.22 18.24 14.39
C PHE A 140 15.37 17.95 15.39
N PRO A 141 15.92 18.99 16.05
CA PRO A 141 17.14 18.85 16.82
C PRO A 141 16.90 18.09 18.12
N GLY A 142 17.41 16.86 18.18
CA GLY A 142 17.24 15.92 19.31
C GLY A 142 17.76 16.46 20.65
N ARG A 143 18.73 17.39 20.63
CA ARG A 143 19.29 18.10 21.80
C ARG A 143 18.23 18.79 22.67
N THR A 144 17.05 19.05 22.12
CA THR A 144 15.90 19.59 22.85
C THR A 144 15.42 18.65 23.97
N CYS A 145 15.75 17.35 23.88
CA CYS A 145 15.42 16.35 24.89
C CYS A 145 15.97 16.67 26.29
N SER A 146 17.14 17.34 26.37
CA SER A 146 17.81 17.58 27.65
C SER A 146 17.05 18.58 28.51
N ILE A 147 16.24 19.42 27.88
CA ILE A 147 15.41 20.43 28.55
C ILE A 147 14.24 19.76 29.29
N VAL A 148 13.69 18.69 28.73
CA VAL A 148 12.54 17.95 29.29
C VAL A 148 12.92 16.60 29.91
N LEU A 149 14.22 16.33 30.06
CA LEU A 149 14.76 15.08 30.60
C LEU A 149 14.26 13.82 29.87
N ARG A 150 13.96 13.91 28.57
CA ARG A 150 13.47 12.80 27.71
C ARG A 150 14.48 12.33 26.66
N CYS A 151 15.76 12.23 27.02
CA CYS A 151 16.82 11.93 26.05
C CYS A 151 16.87 10.48 25.56
N GLN A 152 16.03 9.59 26.07
CA GLN A 152 15.79 8.26 25.50
C GLN A 152 15.27 8.31 24.06
N PHE A 153 14.66 9.42 23.63
CA PHE A 153 14.11 9.57 22.27
C PHE A 153 15.07 10.21 21.26
N ALA A 154 16.29 10.56 21.70
CA ALA A 154 17.31 11.12 20.83
C ALA A 154 18.28 10.04 20.33
N THR A 155 18.97 10.31 19.23
CA THR A 155 20.12 9.51 18.78
C THR A 155 21.27 9.57 19.79
N LYS A 156 22.23 8.63 19.72
CA LYS A 156 23.41 8.62 20.62
C LYS A 156 24.19 9.94 20.59
N ASP A 157 24.26 10.62 19.45
CA ASP A 157 24.91 11.92 19.28
C ASP A 157 24.02 13.12 19.61
N ARG A 158 22.77 12.88 20.02
CA ARG A 158 21.74 13.87 20.36
C ARG A 158 21.43 14.88 19.25
N ARG A 159 21.80 14.61 17.99
CA ARG A 159 21.56 15.54 16.88
C ARG A 159 20.12 15.46 16.38
N THR A 160 19.52 14.27 16.36
CA THR A 160 18.16 14.04 15.85
C THR A 160 17.38 13.09 16.75
N LEU A 161 16.11 12.85 16.42
CA LEU A 161 15.29 11.82 17.07
C LEU A 161 15.71 10.42 16.59
N ASN A 162 15.70 9.43 17.48
CA ASN A 162 15.89 8.02 17.12
C ASN A 162 14.57 7.41 16.56
N PRO A 163 14.57 6.16 16.05
CA PRO A 163 13.36 5.58 15.46
C PRO A 163 12.14 5.51 16.40
N GLU A 164 12.38 5.26 17.69
CA GLU A 164 11.34 5.25 18.72
C GLU A 164 10.78 6.68 18.93
N GLY A 165 11.65 7.67 19.09
CA GLY A 165 11.28 9.08 19.18
C GLY A 165 10.49 9.57 17.97
N LEU A 166 10.84 9.11 16.76
CA LEU A 166 10.08 9.38 15.54
C LEU A 166 8.68 8.73 15.55
N ALA A 167 8.49 7.63 16.27
CA ALA A 167 7.21 6.94 16.38
C ALA A 167 6.30 7.51 17.47
N VAL A 168 6.87 7.91 18.62
CA VAL A 168 6.07 8.23 19.82
C VAL A 168 5.92 9.72 20.08
N THR A 169 6.90 10.56 19.71
CA THR A 169 6.81 12.00 20.00
C THR A 169 5.96 12.75 18.98
N MET A 170 5.32 13.84 19.41
CA MET A 170 4.52 14.70 18.54
C MET A 170 5.35 15.24 17.37
N ALA A 171 6.57 15.73 17.62
CA ALA A 171 7.47 16.17 16.55
C ALA A 171 7.79 15.03 15.57
N GLY A 172 8.13 13.84 16.08
CA GLY A 172 8.41 12.66 15.26
C GLY A 172 7.24 12.26 14.36
N ARG A 173 6.03 12.17 14.93
CA ARG A 173 4.81 11.82 14.22
C ARG A 173 4.43 12.89 13.19
N MET A 174 4.58 14.18 13.51
CA MET A 174 4.41 15.28 12.56
C MET A 174 5.43 15.22 11.42
N ILE A 175 6.70 14.90 11.68
CA ILE A 175 7.73 14.76 10.63
C ILE A 175 7.39 13.62 9.67
N ARG A 176 6.85 12.51 10.20
CA ARG A 176 6.39 11.36 9.42
C ARG A 176 5.07 11.60 8.67
N GLY A 177 4.43 12.75 8.87
CA GLY A 177 3.18 13.10 8.22
C GLY A 177 1.96 12.36 8.77
N ALA A 178 1.98 12.00 10.06
CA ALA A 178 0.78 11.52 10.74
C ALA A 178 -0.34 12.57 10.68
N SER A 179 -1.60 12.10 10.68
CA SER A 179 -2.77 12.97 10.76
C SER A 179 -3.15 13.23 12.22
N PHE A 180 -3.55 14.46 12.53
CA PHE A 180 -3.97 14.92 13.85
C PHE A 180 -5.28 15.70 13.72
N GLU A 181 -6.13 15.64 14.74
CA GLU A 181 -7.43 16.33 14.74
C GLU A 181 -7.29 17.86 14.91
N SER A 182 -6.28 18.26 15.68
CA SER A 182 -6.05 19.62 16.17
C SER A 182 -4.87 20.30 15.51
N PHE A 183 -4.09 19.55 14.72
CA PHE A 183 -2.91 20.03 14.00
C PHE A 183 -3.02 19.66 12.51
N GLN A 184 -3.55 20.58 11.71
CA GLN A 184 -3.70 20.37 10.27
C GLN A 184 -2.44 20.81 9.53
N ARG A 185 -1.80 19.92 8.77
CA ARG A 185 -0.67 20.29 7.90
C ARG A 185 -1.16 21.18 6.76
N VAL A 186 -0.74 22.44 6.76
CA VAL A 186 -1.16 23.47 5.79
C VAL A 186 -0.07 23.83 4.78
N TRP A 187 1.18 23.48 5.08
CA TRP A 187 2.31 23.67 4.16
C TRP A 187 3.41 22.63 4.43
N ASP A 188 4.13 22.21 3.39
CA ASP A 188 5.18 21.19 3.49
C ASP A 188 6.29 21.40 2.44
N SER A 189 7.53 21.17 2.84
CA SER A 189 8.73 21.18 1.99
C SER A 189 9.66 20.01 2.36
N PRO A 190 10.75 19.75 1.60
CA PRO A 190 11.70 18.70 1.96
C PRO A 190 12.31 18.86 3.37
N ARG A 191 12.41 20.09 3.90
CA ARG A 191 13.07 20.39 5.18
C ARG A 191 12.16 20.92 6.28
N TYR A 192 10.98 21.44 5.96
CA TYR A 192 10.09 22.06 6.95
C TYR A 192 8.63 21.72 6.69
N ALA A 193 7.81 21.76 7.74
CA ALA A 193 6.36 21.65 7.66
C ALA A 193 5.71 22.72 8.54
N ILE A 194 4.52 23.18 8.14
CA ILE A 194 3.70 24.09 8.93
C ILE A 194 2.36 23.42 9.22
N TYR A 195 2.00 23.42 10.50
CA TYR A 195 0.71 22.94 10.98
C TYR A 195 -0.10 24.12 11.49
N GLN A 196 -1.38 24.18 11.12
CA GLN A 196 -2.34 25.08 11.74
C GLN A 196 -2.91 24.41 12.99
N VAL A 197 -2.90 25.14 14.10
CA VAL A 197 -3.52 24.74 15.36
C VAL A 197 -4.99 25.15 15.27
N GLY A 198 -5.87 24.17 15.18
CA GLY A 198 -7.32 24.37 15.17
C GLY A 198 -7.94 24.02 16.52
N GLU A 199 -9.04 24.67 16.87
CA GLU A 199 -10.04 24.01 17.69
C GLU A 199 -10.57 22.86 16.83
N GLY A 200 -10.16 21.62 17.13
CA GLY A 200 -10.42 20.46 16.27
C GLY A 200 -11.84 20.48 15.71
N ARG A 201 -11.95 20.77 14.41
CA ARG A 201 -13.13 20.59 13.54
C ARG A 201 -12.79 21.04 12.11
N SER A 202 -11.86 20.33 11.48
CA SER A 202 -11.96 20.12 10.03
C SER A 202 -12.51 18.71 9.79
N GLY A 203 -13.78 18.49 10.12
CA GLY A 203 -14.40 17.19 10.00
C GLY A 203 -15.65 16.99 10.86
N LEU A 204 -16.32 15.87 10.62
CA LEU A 204 -17.44 15.42 11.46
C LEU A 204 -16.90 14.93 12.81
N SER A 205 -17.62 15.24 13.89
CA SER A 205 -17.39 14.64 15.21
C SER A 205 -17.65 13.12 15.18
N VAL A 206 -17.14 12.39 16.18
CA VAL A 206 -17.38 10.94 16.29
C VAL A 206 -18.88 10.62 16.29
N GLU A 207 -19.68 11.39 17.02
CA GLU A 207 -21.14 11.23 17.05
C GLU A 207 -21.76 11.46 15.67
N GLU A 208 -21.36 12.53 14.97
CA GLU A 208 -21.81 12.79 13.60
C GLU A 208 -21.42 11.66 12.66
N ARG A 209 -20.19 11.13 12.74
CA ARG A 209 -19.72 10.00 11.90
C ARG A 209 -20.58 8.76 12.12
N LEU A 210 -20.86 8.42 13.38
CA LEU A 210 -21.71 7.29 13.72
C LEU A 210 -23.13 7.47 13.17
N LEU A 211 -23.69 8.67 13.36
CA LEU A 211 -25.00 9.02 12.83
C LEU A 211 -25.05 8.97 11.29
N THR A 212 -23.96 9.35 10.63
CA THR A 212 -23.78 9.29 9.18
C THR A 212 -23.81 7.85 8.68
N LEU A 213 -23.12 6.93 9.36
CA LEU A 213 -23.13 5.49 9.04
C LEU A 213 -24.52 4.88 9.29
N GLU A 214 -25.14 5.19 10.44
CA GLU A 214 -26.47 4.71 10.82
C GLU A 214 -27.53 5.11 9.77
N LEU A 215 -27.58 6.40 9.41
CA LEU A 215 -28.54 6.91 8.42
C LEU A 215 -28.32 6.27 7.05
N SER A 216 -27.06 6.13 6.62
CA SER A 216 -26.74 5.48 5.33
C SER A 216 -27.25 4.04 5.28
N ARG A 217 -27.03 3.28 6.36
CA ARG A 217 -27.48 1.88 6.48
C ARG A 217 -28.99 1.76 6.41
N ARG A 218 -29.71 2.64 7.11
CA ARG A 218 -31.18 2.66 7.11
C ARG A 218 -31.76 3.01 5.75
N VAL A 219 -31.17 3.98 5.06
CA VAL A 219 -31.56 4.33 3.69
C VAL A 219 -31.34 3.16 2.75
N ILE A 220 -30.15 2.55 2.77
CA ILE A 220 -29.85 1.37 1.94
C ILE A 220 -30.83 0.24 2.25
N GLY A 221 -31.06 -0.08 3.53
CA GLY A 221 -32.00 -1.13 3.93
C GLY A 221 -33.43 -0.87 3.48
N SER A 222 -33.89 0.38 3.55
CA SER A 222 -35.24 0.75 3.11
C SER A 222 -35.38 0.66 1.59
N ALA A 223 -34.39 1.16 0.84
CA ALA A 223 -34.34 1.06 -0.61
C ALA A 223 -34.34 -0.41 -1.08
N LEU A 224 -33.54 -1.27 -0.43
CA LEU A 224 -33.50 -2.71 -0.71
C LEU A 224 -34.80 -3.44 -0.35
N ALA A 225 -35.55 -2.94 0.63
CA ALA A 225 -36.85 -3.48 1.02
C ALA A 225 -38.01 -2.94 0.15
N GLY A 226 -37.75 -2.00 -0.76
CA GLY A 226 -38.79 -1.31 -1.53
C GLY A 226 -39.72 -0.46 -0.65
N ARG A 227 -39.23 0.04 0.50
CA ARG A 227 -40.01 0.81 1.48
C ARG A 227 -39.50 2.24 1.58
N SER A 228 -40.39 3.16 1.93
CA SER A 228 -39.99 4.53 2.24
C SER A 228 -39.34 4.61 3.61
N VAL A 229 -38.10 5.09 3.67
CA VAL A 229 -37.35 5.30 4.92
C VAL A 229 -38.04 6.29 5.88
N ILE A 230 -38.90 7.18 5.35
CA ILE A 230 -39.64 8.20 6.10
C ILE A 230 -40.72 7.56 7.01
N GLN A 231 -41.08 6.30 6.78
CA GLN A 231 -42.05 5.57 7.59
C GLN A 231 -41.42 4.85 8.80
N ASP A 232 -40.09 4.87 8.97
CA ASP A 232 -39.39 4.32 10.13
C ASP A 232 -39.25 5.40 11.24
N PRO A 233 -39.95 5.27 12.39
CA PRO A 233 -39.87 6.24 13.49
C PRO A 233 -38.45 6.43 14.03
N SER A 234 -37.64 5.37 14.01
CA SER A 234 -36.26 5.43 14.49
C SER A 234 -35.32 6.11 13.49
N PHE A 235 -35.61 6.02 12.19
CA PHE A 235 -34.96 6.87 11.19
C PHE A 235 -35.30 8.35 11.39
N LEU A 236 -36.58 8.69 11.63
CA LEU A 236 -37.00 10.08 11.84
C LEU A 236 -36.31 10.71 13.06
N ALA A 237 -36.13 9.94 14.14
CA ALA A 237 -35.39 10.39 15.32
C ALA A 237 -33.90 10.65 15.03
N SER A 238 -33.23 9.73 14.31
CA SER A 238 -31.83 9.91 13.90
C SER A 238 -31.67 11.05 12.87
N PHE A 239 -32.62 11.23 11.97
CA PHE A 239 -32.65 12.32 11.01
C PHE A 239 -32.86 13.69 11.68
N ALA A 240 -33.74 13.78 12.68
CA ALA A 240 -33.96 15.00 13.47
C ALA A 240 -32.69 15.41 14.22
N ARG A 241 -31.99 14.46 14.86
CA ARG A 241 -30.68 14.69 15.48
C ARG A 241 -29.65 15.16 14.46
N ALA A 242 -29.58 14.51 13.30
CA ALA A 242 -28.64 14.87 12.24
C ALA A 242 -28.87 16.27 11.68
N LYS A 243 -30.14 16.69 11.57
CA LYS A 243 -30.53 18.03 11.10
C LYS A 243 -30.09 19.14 12.06
N GLY A 244 -30.00 18.85 13.36
CA GLY A 244 -29.48 19.79 14.37
C GLY A 244 -27.96 19.88 14.41
N SER A 245 -27.24 19.06 13.63
CA SER A 245 -25.79 18.97 13.69
C SER A 245 -25.09 19.94 12.75
N ALA A 246 -24.21 20.77 13.31
CA ALA A 246 -23.51 21.82 12.55
C ALA A 246 -22.67 21.26 11.38
N GLY A 247 -21.92 20.16 11.59
CA GLY A 247 -21.07 19.57 10.55
C GLY A 247 -21.85 18.90 9.42
N LEU A 248 -23.01 18.30 9.74
CA LEU A 248 -23.90 17.69 8.73
C LEU A 248 -24.70 18.72 7.91
N GLY A 249 -24.83 19.95 8.44
CA GLY A 249 -25.41 21.09 7.75
C GLY A 249 -24.50 21.76 6.72
N GLU A 250 -23.20 21.44 6.71
CA GLU A 250 -22.24 22.04 5.78
C GLU A 250 -22.48 21.59 4.34
N ARG A 251 -22.21 22.47 3.36
CA ARG A 251 -22.30 22.15 1.92
C ARG A 251 -21.01 21.51 1.45
N ARG A 252 -20.95 20.17 1.48
CA ARG A 252 -19.80 19.39 0.98
C ARG A 252 -20.26 18.15 0.24
N ALA A 253 -19.42 17.69 -0.69
CA ALA A 253 -19.65 16.43 -1.36
C ALA A 253 -19.53 15.25 -0.37
N VAL A 254 -20.24 14.17 -0.64
CA VAL A 254 -20.19 12.94 0.13
C VAL A 254 -20.10 11.77 -0.84
N GLN A 255 -19.28 10.79 -0.49
CA GLN A 255 -19.25 9.48 -1.15
C GLN A 255 -19.62 8.39 -0.15
N VAL A 256 -20.58 7.54 -0.53
CA VAL A 256 -20.97 6.34 0.21
C VAL A 256 -20.46 5.12 -0.54
N ARG A 257 -19.73 4.26 0.17
CA ARG A 257 -19.18 3.00 -0.31
C ARG A 257 -19.76 1.87 0.51
N VAL A 258 -20.30 0.87 -0.17
CA VAL A 258 -20.84 -0.34 0.44
C VAL A 258 -19.86 -1.47 0.19
N TRP A 259 -19.39 -2.11 1.25
CA TRP A 259 -18.54 -3.28 1.20
C TRP A 259 -19.34 -4.49 1.71
N SER A 260 -19.16 -5.69 1.19
CA SER A 260 -19.74 -6.92 1.74
C SER A 260 -18.69 -8.02 1.67
N GLU A 261 -18.45 -8.72 2.79
CA GLU A 261 -17.44 -9.78 2.89
C GLU A 261 -16.03 -9.35 2.41
N GLY A 262 -15.64 -8.11 2.72
CA GLY A 262 -14.35 -7.53 2.33
C GLY A 262 -14.28 -7.02 0.88
N ARG A 263 -15.41 -6.94 0.16
CA ARG A 263 -15.48 -6.59 -1.27
C ARG A 263 -16.32 -5.34 -1.50
N LEU A 264 -15.91 -4.43 -2.38
CA LEU A 264 -16.68 -3.21 -2.69
C LEU A 264 -17.86 -3.53 -3.63
N ARG A 265 -19.08 -3.26 -3.18
CA ARG A 265 -20.34 -3.54 -3.90
C ARG A 265 -20.94 -2.32 -4.57
N ALA A 266 -20.84 -1.16 -3.93
CA ALA A 266 -21.33 0.09 -4.49
C ALA A 266 -20.43 1.24 -4.07
N SER A 267 -20.33 2.25 -4.93
CA SER A 267 -19.67 3.52 -4.64
C SER A 267 -20.42 4.62 -5.35
N ARG A 268 -20.96 5.58 -4.60
CA ARG A 268 -21.79 6.67 -5.12
C ARG A 268 -21.42 7.98 -4.47
N SER A 269 -21.40 9.04 -5.26
CA SER A 269 -21.01 10.38 -4.82
C SER A 269 -22.10 11.40 -5.14
N ARG A 270 -22.33 12.34 -4.23
CA ARG A 270 -23.27 13.46 -4.35
C ARG A 270 -22.64 14.76 -3.83
N GLN A 271 -23.03 15.90 -4.41
CA GLN A 271 -22.33 17.18 -4.18
C GLN A 271 -23.22 18.43 -4.21
N SER A 272 -24.51 18.31 -4.52
CA SER A 272 -25.40 19.46 -4.76
C SER A 272 -26.03 20.03 -3.47
N GLY A 273 -25.94 19.31 -2.35
CA GLY A 273 -26.59 19.68 -1.09
C GLY A 273 -25.65 19.82 0.11
N THR A 274 -26.25 19.80 1.29
CA THR A 274 -25.51 19.62 2.55
C THR A 274 -24.93 18.21 2.65
N VAL A 275 -24.00 17.97 3.59
CA VAL A 275 -23.46 16.64 3.88
C VAL A 275 -24.62 15.66 4.13
N LEU A 276 -25.59 16.02 4.96
CA LEU A 276 -26.76 15.17 5.23
C LEU A 276 -27.57 14.85 3.97
N GLN A 277 -27.87 15.85 3.13
CA GLN A 277 -28.63 15.63 1.89
C GLN A 277 -27.87 14.73 0.90
N ASN A 278 -26.59 15.04 0.68
CA ASN A 278 -25.73 14.29 -0.23
C ASN A 278 -25.53 12.85 0.26
N LEU A 279 -25.42 12.65 1.58
CA LEU A 279 -25.32 11.33 2.18
C LEU A 279 -26.53 10.45 1.87
N LEU A 280 -27.73 10.96 2.15
CA LEU A 280 -28.97 10.20 1.97
C LEU A 280 -29.17 9.82 0.50
N LEU A 281 -28.95 10.76 -0.41
CA LEU A 281 -29.02 10.49 -1.85
C LEU A 281 -27.97 9.45 -2.28
N ALA A 282 -26.71 9.63 -1.90
CA ALA A 282 -25.65 8.70 -2.27
C ALA A 282 -25.87 7.29 -1.72
N ALA A 283 -26.45 7.17 -0.52
CA ALA A 283 -26.82 5.89 0.07
C ALA A 283 -27.97 5.21 -0.69
N ASP A 284 -29.00 5.97 -1.07
CA ASP A 284 -30.11 5.47 -1.89
C ASP A 284 -29.64 4.99 -3.27
N ASP A 285 -28.80 5.77 -3.94
CA ASP A 285 -28.19 5.40 -5.23
C ASP A 285 -27.28 4.17 -5.12
N ALA A 286 -26.69 3.95 -3.93
CA ALA A 286 -25.79 2.83 -3.69
C ALA A 286 -26.58 1.52 -3.57
N ALA A 287 -27.83 1.60 -3.09
CA ALA A 287 -28.77 0.48 -3.08
C ALA A 287 -29.29 0.14 -4.49
N SER A 288 -29.45 1.14 -5.35
CA SER A 288 -30.16 1.05 -6.65
C SER A 288 -29.26 1.05 -7.90
N GLY A 289 -27.95 0.89 -7.74
CA GLY A 289 -26.97 1.03 -8.83
C GLY A 289 -27.11 0.12 -10.06
N GLU A 290 -26.73 0.64 -11.24
CA GLU A 290 -26.69 -0.01 -12.58
C GLU A 290 -26.22 -1.50 -12.63
N PRO A 291 -26.66 -2.27 -13.66
CA PRO A 291 -27.21 -3.63 -13.54
C PRO A 291 -26.22 -4.78 -13.34
N SER A 292 -24.94 -4.54 -13.10
CA SER A 292 -23.97 -5.65 -13.07
C SER A 292 -24.12 -6.54 -11.82
N MET A 293 -24.41 -5.97 -10.63
CA MET A 293 -24.74 -6.71 -9.39
C MET A 293 -25.49 -5.83 -8.36
N PRO A 294 -26.84 -5.81 -8.33
CA PRO A 294 -27.58 -5.13 -7.27
C PRO A 294 -27.24 -5.71 -5.89
N LEU A 295 -27.28 -4.87 -4.86
CA LEU A 295 -27.20 -5.33 -3.47
C LEU A 295 -28.43 -6.19 -3.15
N ARG A 296 -28.25 -7.31 -2.44
CA ARG A 296 -29.36 -8.13 -1.99
C ARG A 296 -29.73 -7.82 -0.54
N THR A 297 -30.99 -8.02 -0.19
CA THR A 297 -31.50 -7.76 1.16
C THR A 297 -30.77 -8.57 2.24
N ASP A 298 -30.37 -9.82 1.95
CA ASP A 298 -29.63 -10.70 2.86
C ASP A 298 -28.15 -10.30 3.07
N GLU A 299 -27.67 -9.30 2.32
CA GLU A 299 -26.32 -8.74 2.46
C GLU A 299 -26.29 -7.56 3.42
N LEU A 300 -27.45 -7.01 3.78
CA LEU A 300 -27.55 -5.84 4.65
C LEU A 300 -26.84 -6.07 5.98
N GLU A 301 -26.95 -7.25 6.59
CA GLU A 301 -26.29 -7.55 7.86
C GLU A 301 -24.79 -7.79 7.74
N ARG A 302 -24.31 -8.23 6.56
CA ARG A 302 -22.90 -8.56 6.29
C ARG A 302 -22.13 -7.42 5.66
N MET A 303 -22.82 -6.38 5.21
CA MET A 303 -22.18 -5.23 4.58
C MET A 303 -21.49 -4.34 5.62
N ARG A 304 -20.45 -3.62 5.21
CA ARG A 304 -19.79 -2.53 5.92
C ARG A 304 -19.92 -1.27 5.08
N LEU A 305 -20.27 -0.17 5.71
CA LEU A 305 -20.35 1.14 5.07
C LEU A 305 -19.08 1.92 5.31
N GLN A 306 -18.61 2.59 4.27
CA GLN A 306 -17.57 3.59 4.34
C GLN A 306 -18.12 4.89 3.77
N VAL A 307 -17.96 5.96 4.52
CA VAL A 307 -18.36 7.31 4.11
C VAL A 307 -17.10 8.16 3.96
N ARG A 308 -17.08 8.97 2.91
CA ARG A 308 -15.98 9.87 2.59
C ARG A 308 -16.48 11.28 2.35
N ILE A 309 -15.78 12.25 2.92
CA ILE A 309 -16.14 13.66 2.86
C ILE A 309 -14.88 14.47 2.58
N PRO A 310 -14.82 15.31 1.52
CA PRO A 310 -13.72 16.24 1.31
C PRO A 310 -13.44 17.12 2.53
N ARG A 311 -12.16 17.31 2.84
CA ARG A 311 -11.62 18.23 3.86
C ARG A 311 -10.92 19.40 3.17
N GLY A 312 -11.38 20.61 3.49
CA GLY A 312 -10.81 21.86 3.01
C GLY A 312 -11.20 22.21 1.57
N ASP A 313 -10.60 23.30 1.06
CA ASP A 313 -10.88 23.82 -0.26
C ASP A 313 -10.21 23.01 -1.37
N TYR A 314 -10.88 22.96 -2.52
CA TYR A 314 -10.37 22.36 -3.75
C TYR A 314 -9.15 23.15 -4.25
N ALA A 315 -7.96 22.58 -4.13
CA ALA A 315 -6.74 23.20 -4.63
C ALA A 315 -6.61 22.92 -6.14
N PRO A 316 -6.53 23.93 -7.01
CA PRO A 316 -6.35 23.71 -8.43
C PRO A 316 -5.00 23.06 -8.70
N LEU A 317 -4.99 22.02 -9.54
CA LEU A 317 -3.75 21.40 -10.01
C LEU A 317 -3.09 22.30 -11.05
N THR A 318 -2.01 22.96 -10.66
CA THR A 318 -1.22 23.78 -11.59
C THR A 318 -0.45 22.90 -12.57
N SER A 319 -0.16 23.44 -13.76
CA SER A 319 0.67 22.80 -14.78
C SER A 319 2.06 22.39 -14.24
N ALA A 320 2.61 23.12 -13.27
CA ALA A 320 3.84 22.76 -12.57
C ALA A 320 3.70 21.49 -11.70
N VAL A 321 2.57 21.29 -11.01
CA VAL A 321 2.31 20.08 -10.21
C VAL A 321 2.09 18.87 -11.13
N VAL A 322 1.37 19.07 -12.23
CA VAL A 322 1.20 18.03 -13.27
C VAL A 322 2.55 17.63 -13.87
N ALA A 323 3.45 18.58 -14.12
CA ALA A 323 4.79 18.34 -14.65
C ALA A 323 5.71 17.58 -13.67
N ARG A 324 5.58 17.81 -12.35
CA ARG A 324 6.29 17.01 -11.32
C ARG A 324 5.81 15.56 -11.26
N GLY A 325 4.62 15.28 -11.81
CA GLY A 325 4.23 13.95 -12.27
C GLY A 325 3.93 12.89 -11.22
N ARG A 326 3.91 13.20 -9.91
CA ARG A 326 3.65 12.21 -8.85
C ARG A 326 2.22 12.31 -8.30
N VAL A 327 1.61 11.14 -8.07
CA VAL A 327 0.33 11.01 -7.38
C VAL A 327 0.57 11.08 -5.87
N ALA A 328 -0.12 11.97 -5.17
CA ALA A 328 -0.10 12.07 -3.73
C ALA A 328 -1.04 11.03 -3.13
N ARG A 329 -0.52 10.14 -2.28
CA ARG A 329 -1.27 9.02 -1.70
C ARG A 329 -2.28 9.44 -0.62
N ASP A 330 -2.27 10.69 -0.21
CA ASP A 330 -3.15 11.29 0.80
C ASP A 330 -4.16 12.27 0.19
N LYS A 331 -4.25 12.34 -1.14
CA LYS A 331 -5.07 13.31 -1.87
C LYS A 331 -6.02 12.66 -2.84
N ALA A 332 -7.24 13.15 -2.87
CA ALA A 332 -8.18 12.88 -3.93
C ALA A 332 -8.02 13.90 -5.07
N TYR A 333 -8.51 13.52 -6.24
CA TYR A 333 -8.48 14.29 -7.46
C TYR A 333 -9.88 14.38 -8.04
N VAL A 334 -10.26 15.54 -8.54
CA VAL A 334 -11.55 15.75 -9.21
C VAL A 334 -11.36 16.48 -10.52
N LEU A 335 -11.98 15.95 -11.58
CA LEU A 335 -12.10 16.60 -12.87
C LEU A 335 -13.39 17.44 -12.87
N ALA A 336 -13.28 18.75 -13.00
CA ALA A 336 -14.41 19.68 -12.94
C ALA A 336 -15.11 19.81 -14.29
N VAL A 337 -15.95 18.82 -14.61
CA VAL A 337 -16.90 18.84 -15.73
C VAL A 337 -18.34 18.99 -15.20
N SER A 338 -19.34 19.05 -16.08
CA SER A 338 -20.75 19.18 -15.69
C SER A 338 -21.20 18.14 -14.66
N THR A 339 -20.68 16.91 -14.75
CA THR A 339 -20.76 15.87 -13.72
C THR A 339 -19.35 15.50 -13.24
N PRO A 340 -18.86 16.09 -12.14
CA PRO A 340 -17.49 15.91 -11.67
C PRO A 340 -17.13 14.45 -11.46
N VAL A 341 -15.94 14.09 -11.91
CA VAL A 341 -15.41 12.73 -11.78
C VAL A 341 -14.30 12.72 -10.75
N TYR A 342 -14.42 11.85 -9.75
CA TYR A 342 -13.50 11.76 -8.62
C TYR A 342 -12.57 10.55 -8.74
N SER A 343 -11.36 10.67 -8.21
CA SER A 343 -10.44 9.57 -7.98
C SER A 343 -9.74 9.74 -6.63
N PHE A 344 -9.84 8.74 -5.77
CA PHE A 344 -9.26 8.73 -4.42
C PHE A 344 -8.02 7.82 -4.36
N PRO A 345 -7.05 8.04 -3.44
CA PRO A 345 -5.81 7.27 -3.35
C PRO A 345 -5.95 5.76 -3.34
N GLU A 346 -6.98 5.26 -2.65
CA GLU A 346 -7.24 3.82 -2.50
C GLU A 346 -8.06 3.25 -3.65
N ASP A 347 -8.54 4.11 -4.56
CA ASP A 347 -9.16 3.61 -5.78
C ASP A 347 -8.08 2.95 -6.62
N PRO A 348 -8.35 1.75 -7.18
CA PRO A 348 -7.36 1.06 -8.00
C PRO A 348 -6.84 1.94 -9.14
N ALA A 349 -7.65 2.87 -9.67
CA ALA A 349 -7.23 3.81 -10.73
C ALA A 349 -6.10 4.76 -10.27
N THR A 350 -6.17 5.24 -9.03
CA THR A 350 -5.15 6.12 -8.44
C THR A 350 -3.89 5.34 -8.08
N ALA A 351 -4.04 4.14 -7.52
CA ALA A 351 -2.92 3.24 -7.24
C ALA A 351 -2.16 2.83 -8.52
N ARG A 352 -2.88 2.61 -9.63
CA ARG A 352 -2.36 2.22 -10.95
C ARG A 352 -1.64 3.32 -11.72
N ALA A 353 -2.02 4.58 -11.48
CA ALA A 353 -1.64 5.66 -12.36
C ALA A 353 -0.12 5.80 -12.51
N GLY A 354 0.66 5.51 -11.46
CA GLY A 354 2.14 5.54 -11.47
C GLY A 354 2.74 6.94 -11.70
N SER A 355 1.99 7.82 -12.36
CA SER A 355 2.22 9.23 -12.56
C SER A 355 0.89 9.99 -12.56
N LEU A 356 0.94 11.25 -12.17
CA LEU A 356 -0.24 12.11 -12.11
C LEU A 356 -0.90 12.25 -13.50
N GLY A 357 -0.13 12.39 -14.57
CA GLY A 357 -0.69 12.50 -15.93
C GLY A 357 -1.53 11.29 -16.36
N ARG A 358 -1.16 10.08 -15.95
CA ARG A 358 -1.96 8.86 -16.23
C ARG A 358 -3.26 8.83 -15.42
N LEU A 359 -3.22 9.28 -14.18
CA LEU A 359 -4.42 9.43 -13.34
C LEU A 359 -5.42 10.40 -13.98
N LEU A 360 -4.92 11.57 -14.40
CA LEU A 360 -5.73 12.60 -15.04
C LEU A 360 -6.31 12.11 -16.37
N GLY A 361 -5.54 11.31 -17.13
CA GLY A 361 -6.06 10.65 -18.34
C GLY A 361 -7.17 9.64 -18.05
N SER A 362 -7.07 8.87 -16.97
CA SER A 362 -8.14 7.95 -16.54
C SER A 362 -9.40 8.69 -16.09
N LEU A 363 -9.25 9.82 -15.38
CA LEU A 363 -10.37 10.68 -15.01
C LEU A 363 -11.08 11.23 -16.25
N CYS A 364 -10.33 11.71 -17.24
CA CYS A 364 -10.89 12.14 -18.52
C CYS A 364 -11.66 11.02 -19.23
N ALA A 365 -11.07 9.82 -19.32
CA ALA A 365 -11.72 8.68 -19.96
C ALA A 365 -13.02 8.28 -19.23
N SER A 366 -13.03 8.35 -17.90
CA SER A 366 -14.22 8.07 -17.08
C SER A 366 -15.32 9.12 -17.26
N ALA A 367 -14.96 10.34 -17.66
CA ALA A 367 -15.90 11.39 -18.07
C ALA A 367 -16.34 11.28 -19.54
N GLY A 368 -15.91 10.24 -20.27
CA GLY A 368 -16.18 10.10 -21.71
C GLY A 368 -15.38 11.08 -22.59
N LEU A 369 -14.32 11.69 -22.06
CA LEU A 369 -13.49 12.68 -22.75
C LEU A 369 -12.15 12.08 -23.22
N SER A 370 -11.49 12.78 -24.14
CA SER A 370 -10.13 12.45 -24.58
C SER A 370 -9.17 12.36 -23.37
N PRO A 371 -8.24 11.38 -23.31
CA PRO A 371 -7.28 11.24 -22.20
C PRO A 371 -6.41 12.49 -21.93
N ARG A 372 -6.36 13.45 -22.86
CA ARG A 372 -5.64 14.73 -22.70
C ARG A 372 -6.55 15.89 -22.26
N CYS A 373 -7.81 15.64 -21.90
CA CYS A 373 -8.78 16.68 -21.52
C CYS A 373 -8.32 17.53 -20.32
N HIS A 374 -7.51 16.97 -19.43
CA HIS A 374 -6.95 17.65 -18.25
C HIS A 374 -6.02 18.83 -18.59
N ARG A 375 -5.68 19.03 -19.87
CA ARG A 375 -4.98 20.22 -20.36
C ARG A 375 -5.90 21.42 -20.60
N SER A 376 -7.19 21.18 -20.77
CA SER A 376 -8.21 22.19 -21.10
C SER A 376 -9.37 22.21 -20.10
N VAL A 377 -9.48 21.20 -19.22
CA VAL A 377 -10.48 21.09 -18.16
C VAL A 377 -9.80 21.25 -16.81
N ALA A 378 -10.40 22.05 -15.93
CA ALA A 378 -9.88 22.25 -14.59
C ALA A 378 -9.86 20.95 -13.79
N VAL A 379 -8.74 20.67 -13.14
CA VAL A 379 -8.60 19.56 -12.21
C VAL A 379 -8.23 20.12 -10.86
N TYR A 380 -8.87 19.62 -9.81
CA TYR A 380 -8.57 19.98 -8.43
C TYR A 380 -8.09 18.78 -7.64
N THR A 381 -7.34 19.06 -6.59
CA THR A 381 -6.93 18.07 -5.59
C THR A 381 -7.35 18.54 -4.20
N PHE A 382 -7.72 17.60 -3.34
CA PHE A 382 -8.23 17.90 -2.00
C PHE A 382 -7.89 16.76 -1.04
N SER A 383 -7.81 17.07 0.25
CA SER A 383 -7.75 16.05 1.31
C SER A 383 -9.16 15.57 1.62
N PHE A 384 -9.32 14.39 2.19
CA PHE A 384 -10.64 13.87 2.55
C PHE A 384 -10.59 13.17 3.91
N GLU A 385 -11.75 13.12 4.55
CA GLU A 385 -12.04 12.28 5.68
C GLU A 385 -12.63 10.97 5.17
N SER A 386 -12.22 9.85 5.77
CA SER A 386 -12.79 8.54 5.50
C SER A 386 -13.01 7.83 6.82
N PHE A 387 -14.22 7.36 7.06
CA PHE A 387 -14.55 6.51 8.21
C PHE A 387 -15.42 5.35 7.74
N MET A 388 -15.30 4.21 8.42
CA MET A 388 -15.91 2.95 8.05
C MET A 388 -16.48 2.27 9.29
N GLU A 389 -17.57 1.53 9.14
CA GLU A 389 -18.07 0.65 10.20
C GLU A 389 -16.98 -0.36 10.60
N ALA A 390 -16.89 -0.62 11.91
CA ALA A 390 -16.05 -1.70 12.43
C ALA A 390 -16.40 -3.01 11.71
N ALA A 391 -15.40 -3.85 11.44
CA ALA A 391 -15.70 -5.19 10.98
C ALA A 391 -16.55 -5.86 12.06
N ALA A 392 -17.76 -6.31 11.70
CA ALA A 392 -18.38 -7.36 12.50
C ALA A 392 -17.31 -8.44 12.64
N GLU A 393 -17.06 -8.94 13.85
CA GLU A 393 -16.17 -10.08 14.07
C GLU A 393 -16.67 -11.20 13.16
N THR A 394 -16.11 -11.31 11.97
CA THR A 394 -16.42 -12.38 11.05
C THR A 394 -15.76 -13.58 11.69
N ALA A 395 -16.59 -14.34 12.41
CA ALA A 395 -16.21 -15.64 12.92
C ALA A 395 -15.42 -16.36 11.81
N PRO A 396 -14.24 -16.93 12.13
CA PRO A 396 -13.42 -17.59 11.12
C PRO A 396 -14.32 -18.53 10.33
N ALA A 397 -14.31 -18.37 9.00
CA ALA A 397 -15.16 -19.18 8.12
C ALA A 397 -15.02 -20.64 8.54
N ARG A 398 -16.16 -21.31 8.82
CA ARG A 398 -16.16 -22.72 9.25
C ARG A 398 -15.29 -23.54 8.26
N PRO A 399 -14.53 -24.55 8.70
CA PRO A 399 -13.61 -25.28 7.82
C PRO A 399 -14.27 -25.80 6.52
N ALA A 400 -15.53 -26.25 6.59
CA ALA A 400 -16.30 -26.69 5.43
C ALA A 400 -16.59 -25.57 4.41
N THR A 401 -16.80 -24.33 4.87
CA THR A 401 -16.97 -23.15 3.99
C THR A 401 -15.64 -22.73 3.36
N PHE A 402 -14.53 -22.78 4.09
CA PHE A 402 -13.21 -22.42 3.53
C PHE A 402 -12.78 -23.40 2.43
N ARG A 403 -12.93 -24.72 2.66
CA ARG A 403 -12.61 -25.74 1.64
C ARG A 403 -13.38 -25.53 0.35
N ARG A 404 -14.71 -25.32 0.42
CA ARG A 404 -15.54 -25.08 -0.79
C ARG A 404 -15.15 -23.80 -1.50
N GLN A 405 -14.88 -22.73 -0.74
CA GLN A 405 -14.40 -21.47 -1.32
C GLN A 405 -13.07 -21.67 -2.04
N LEU A 406 -12.12 -22.36 -1.41
CA LEU A 406 -10.83 -22.67 -2.01
C LEU A 406 -10.98 -23.51 -3.27
N GLU A 407 -11.80 -24.56 -3.26
CA GLU A 407 -12.05 -25.41 -4.43
C GLU A 407 -12.61 -24.59 -5.61
N GLY A 408 -13.59 -23.70 -5.35
CA GLY A 408 -14.12 -22.78 -6.36
C GLY A 408 -13.05 -21.83 -6.91
N ARG A 409 -12.13 -21.36 -6.06
CA ARG A 409 -11.02 -20.49 -6.45
C ARG A 409 -9.96 -21.21 -7.27
N VAL A 410 -9.62 -22.47 -6.91
CA VAL A 410 -8.74 -23.34 -7.68
C VAL A 410 -9.33 -23.57 -9.07
N ARG A 411 -10.62 -23.93 -9.15
CA ARG A 411 -11.31 -24.11 -10.43
C ARG A 411 -11.22 -22.86 -11.31
N LEU A 412 -11.49 -21.68 -10.74
CA LEU A 412 -11.36 -20.40 -11.48
C LEU A 412 -9.93 -20.13 -11.97
N ALA A 413 -8.91 -20.36 -11.16
CA ALA A 413 -7.51 -20.16 -11.57
C ALA A 413 -7.09 -21.14 -12.67
N SER A 414 -7.52 -22.40 -12.56
CA SER A 414 -7.27 -23.43 -13.56
C SER A 414 -7.99 -23.14 -14.87
N ASP A 415 -9.28 -22.80 -14.83
CA ASP A 415 -10.06 -22.43 -16.01
C ASP A 415 -9.45 -21.19 -16.70
N TRP A 416 -8.96 -20.22 -15.93
CA TRP A 416 -8.26 -19.05 -16.47
C TRP A 416 -6.98 -19.43 -17.20
N LEU A 417 -6.11 -20.26 -16.61
CA LEU A 417 -4.88 -20.74 -17.26
C LEU A 417 -5.19 -21.50 -18.56
N VAL A 418 -6.15 -22.43 -18.52
CA VAL A 418 -6.58 -23.20 -19.70
C VAL A 418 -7.10 -22.27 -20.79
N GLY A 419 -7.95 -21.31 -20.41
CA GLY A 419 -8.54 -20.35 -21.34
C GLY A 419 -7.53 -19.38 -21.97
N ARG A 420 -6.32 -19.26 -21.41
CA ARG A 420 -5.21 -18.43 -21.90
C ARG A 420 -4.06 -19.25 -22.52
N GLN A 421 -4.29 -20.53 -22.74
CA GLN A 421 -3.37 -21.39 -23.47
C GLN A 421 -3.60 -21.22 -24.98
N GLY A 422 -2.54 -20.93 -25.73
CA GLY A 422 -2.60 -20.88 -27.19
C GLY A 422 -2.65 -22.28 -27.81
N GLU A 423 -2.96 -22.36 -29.11
CA GLU A 423 -3.04 -23.62 -29.86
C GLU A 423 -1.73 -24.44 -29.81
N GLY A 424 -0.59 -23.77 -29.64
CA GLY A 424 0.72 -24.40 -29.51
C GLY A 424 1.04 -24.96 -28.12
N GLY A 425 0.15 -24.81 -27.14
CA GLY A 425 0.34 -25.24 -25.75
C GLY A 425 1.03 -24.23 -24.83
N TRP A 426 1.49 -23.09 -25.36
CA TRP A 426 2.06 -22.00 -24.54
C TRP A 426 0.97 -21.28 -23.73
N PHE A 427 1.34 -20.66 -22.62
CA PHE A 427 0.44 -19.82 -21.81
C PHE A 427 0.73 -18.33 -22.02
N ALA A 428 -0.31 -17.49 -22.00
CA ALA A 428 -0.10 -16.05 -21.86
C ALA A 428 0.71 -15.77 -20.60
N ALA A 429 1.85 -15.07 -20.69
CA ALA A 429 2.63 -14.77 -19.49
C ALA A 429 1.84 -13.85 -18.56
N TRP A 430 1.19 -12.85 -19.15
CA TRP A 430 0.24 -11.99 -18.44
C TRP A 430 -0.89 -11.47 -19.33
N VAL A 431 -1.99 -11.10 -18.67
CA VAL A 431 -3.16 -10.44 -19.25
C VAL A 431 -3.39 -9.11 -18.54
N ASP A 432 -3.61 -8.05 -19.31
CA ASP A 432 -4.09 -6.77 -18.81
C ASP A 432 -5.63 -6.82 -18.73
N PRO A 433 -6.23 -6.85 -17.52
CA PRO A 433 -7.67 -6.93 -17.37
C PRO A 433 -8.41 -5.71 -17.94
N TYR A 434 -7.78 -4.53 -18.10
CA TYR A 434 -8.45 -3.35 -18.65
C TYR A 434 -8.58 -3.37 -20.16
N THR A 435 -7.56 -3.88 -20.84
CA THR A 435 -7.51 -3.85 -22.30
C THR A 435 -7.83 -5.21 -22.91
N GLY A 436 -7.76 -6.29 -22.11
CA GLY A 436 -7.74 -7.67 -22.59
C GLY A 436 -6.44 -8.01 -23.32
N ARG A 437 -5.43 -7.13 -23.30
CA ARG A 437 -4.17 -7.37 -23.99
C ARG A 437 -3.39 -8.47 -23.29
N GLU A 438 -2.94 -9.41 -24.08
CA GLU A 438 -2.08 -10.50 -23.63
C GLU A 438 -0.64 -10.26 -24.06
N ALA A 439 0.31 -10.78 -23.30
CA ALA A 439 1.70 -10.81 -23.69
C ALA A 439 2.26 -12.23 -23.58
N TYR A 440 3.13 -12.56 -24.53
CA TYR A 440 3.76 -13.88 -24.66
C TYR A 440 5.29 -13.81 -24.60
N PRO A 441 5.92 -13.12 -23.62
CA PRO A 441 7.34 -13.31 -23.38
C PRO A 441 7.58 -14.78 -23.02
N ARG A 442 8.45 -15.44 -23.79
CA ARG A 442 8.74 -16.86 -23.64
C ARG A 442 9.66 -17.09 -22.43
N SER A 443 9.07 -17.46 -21.30
CA SER A 443 9.79 -17.93 -20.11
C SER A 443 9.54 -19.42 -19.94
N CYS A 444 10.53 -20.26 -20.28
CA CYS A 444 10.38 -21.71 -20.15
C CYS A 444 10.00 -22.12 -18.71
N VAL A 445 10.59 -21.46 -17.71
CA VAL A 445 10.33 -21.76 -16.29
C VAL A 445 8.85 -21.53 -15.96
N ASP A 446 8.30 -20.38 -16.35
CA ASP A 446 6.89 -20.06 -16.05
C ASP A 446 5.93 -21.03 -16.75
N GLU A 447 6.23 -21.41 -18.00
CA GLU A 447 5.46 -22.39 -18.77
C GLU A 447 5.48 -23.78 -18.13
N ALA A 448 6.66 -24.23 -17.69
CA ALA A 448 6.84 -25.51 -17.02
C ALA A 448 6.16 -25.53 -15.64
N LEU A 449 6.23 -24.43 -14.88
CA LEU A 449 5.56 -24.32 -13.59
C LEU A 449 4.04 -24.22 -13.72
N ALA A 450 3.51 -23.54 -14.75
CA ALA A 450 2.08 -23.54 -15.06
C ALA A 450 1.58 -24.94 -15.45
N THR A 451 2.37 -25.66 -16.26
CA THR A 451 2.13 -27.05 -16.63
C THR A 451 2.05 -27.97 -15.40
N LEU A 452 3.05 -27.90 -14.52
CA LEU A 452 3.09 -28.64 -13.26
C LEU A 452 1.87 -28.31 -12.39
N ALA A 453 1.53 -27.03 -12.27
CA ALA A 453 0.40 -26.58 -11.46
C ALA A 453 -0.95 -27.09 -11.98
N LEU A 454 -1.16 -27.13 -13.30
CA LEU A 454 -2.38 -27.69 -13.91
C LEU A 454 -2.47 -29.20 -13.73
N ALA A 455 -1.36 -29.93 -13.88
CA ALA A 455 -1.31 -31.36 -13.62
C ALA A 455 -1.70 -31.68 -12.16
N ARG A 456 -1.16 -30.93 -11.19
CA ARG A 456 -1.51 -31.06 -9.77
C ARG A 456 -2.96 -30.65 -9.47
N ALA A 457 -3.44 -29.55 -10.05
CA ALA A 457 -4.81 -29.10 -9.89
C ALA A 457 -5.83 -30.13 -10.42
N SER A 458 -5.49 -30.86 -11.49
CA SER A 458 -6.35 -31.92 -12.02
C SER A 458 -6.57 -33.06 -11.03
N ARG A 459 -5.57 -33.41 -10.21
CA ARG A 459 -5.66 -34.43 -9.16
C ARG A 459 -6.59 -33.98 -8.03
N VAL A 460 -6.53 -32.70 -7.69
CA VAL A 460 -7.38 -32.09 -6.67
C VAL A 460 -8.83 -31.99 -7.14
N LEU A 461 -9.06 -31.56 -8.38
CA LEU A 461 -10.40 -31.26 -8.92
C LEU A 461 -11.06 -32.43 -9.66
N GLY A 462 -10.31 -33.47 -10.04
CA GLY A 462 -10.79 -34.57 -10.89
C GLY A 462 -11.12 -34.15 -12.32
N ASP A 463 -10.61 -33.00 -12.81
CA ASP A 463 -10.95 -32.45 -14.13
C ASP A 463 -9.90 -32.82 -15.19
N ARG A 464 -10.29 -33.70 -16.13
CA ARG A 464 -9.43 -34.17 -17.23
C ARG A 464 -9.04 -33.08 -18.23
N ARG A 465 -9.81 -31.99 -18.34
CA ARG A 465 -9.46 -30.86 -19.24
C ARG A 465 -8.15 -30.21 -18.78
N LEU A 466 -7.91 -30.17 -17.47
CA LEU A 466 -6.68 -29.62 -16.90
C LEU A 466 -5.47 -30.49 -17.24
N LEU A 467 -5.63 -31.83 -17.24
CA LEU A 467 -4.58 -32.76 -17.70
C LEU A 467 -4.26 -32.58 -19.18
N ALA A 468 -5.28 -32.42 -20.03
CA ALA A 468 -5.07 -32.18 -21.46
C ALA A 468 -4.31 -30.88 -21.71
N SER A 469 -4.64 -29.81 -20.98
CA SER A 469 -3.92 -28.53 -21.05
C SER A 469 -2.49 -28.64 -20.53
N ALA A 470 -2.27 -29.35 -19.41
CA ALA A 470 -0.93 -29.64 -18.90
C ALA A 470 -0.09 -30.45 -19.91
N ALA A 471 -0.67 -31.47 -20.55
CA ALA A 471 -0.01 -32.25 -21.60
C ALA A 471 0.41 -31.39 -22.80
N ALA A 472 -0.47 -30.48 -23.25
CA ALA A 472 -0.15 -29.53 -24.31
C ALA A 472 1.01 -28.59 -23.92
N GLY A 473 1.01 -28.10 -22.68
CA GLY A 473 2.10 -27.29 -22.11
C GLY A 473 3.41 -28.04 -22.02
N ALA A 474 3.39 -29.30 -21.57
CA ALA A 474 4.58 -30.16 -21.53
C ALA A 474 5.15 -30.42 -22.93
N SER A 475 4.29 -30.67 -23.92
CA SER A 475 4.70 -30.80 -25.33
C SER A 475 5.34 -29.51 -25.84
N PHE A 476 4.83 -28.34 -25.47
CA PHE A 476 5.43 -27.06 -25.82
C PHE A 476 6.82 -26.87 -25.19
N VAL A 477 6.95 -27.13 -23.88
CA VAL A 477 8.23 -27.08 -23.16
C VAL A 477 9.24 -28.04 -23.80
N ASP A 478 8.84 -29.28 -24.08
CA ASP A 478 9.71 -30.26 -24.74
C ASP A 478 10.17 -29.80 -26.13
N LYS A 479 9.25 -29.22 -26.94
CA LYS A 479 9.59 -28.63 -28.25
C LYS A 479 10.52 -27.43 -28.14
N GLN A 480 10.39 -26.57 -27.12
CA GLN A 480 11.33 -25.47 -26.91
C GLN A 480 12.74 -25.97 -26.57
N LEU A 481 12.84 -27.13 -25.93
CA LEU A 481 14.09 -27.71 -25.45
C LEU A 481 14.76 -28.65 -26.45
N ARG A 482 14.00 -29.22 -27.39
CA ARG A 482 14.50 -30.20 -28.37
C ARG A 482 14.31 -29.81 -29.84
N GLY A 483 13.49 -28.80 -30.14
CA GLY A 483 13.11 -28.47 -31.50
C GLY A 483 14.19 -27.70 -32.28
N PRO A 484 14.07 -27.63 -33.62
CA PRO A 484 15.00 -26.90 -34.51
C PRO A 484 15.03 -25.38 -34.28
N LEU A 485 14.09 -24.85 -33.48
CA LEU A 485 14.01 -23.45 -33.04
C LEU A 485 14.47 -23.27 -31.58
N GLY A 486 14.86 -24.34 -30.91
CA GLY A 486 15.25 -24.37 -29.50
C GLY A 486 16.75 -24.09 -29.29
N ARG A 487 17.10 -23.70 -28.07
CA ARG A 487 18.49 -23.82 -27.60
C ARG A 487 18.85 -25.32 -27.59
N SER A 488 20.12 -25.67 -27.80
CA SER A 488 20.56 -27.04 -27.48
C SER A 488 20.13 -27.36 -26.04
N ILE A 489 19.63 -28.57 -25.79
CA ILE A 489 19.25 -28.98 -24.43
C ILE A 489 20.43 -28.78 -23.45
N GLU A 490 21.66 -28.89 -23.94
CA GLU A 490 22.90 -28.64 -23.20
C GLU A 490 23.14 -27.17 -22.84
N SER A 491 22.52 -26.22 -23.54
CA SER A 491 22.58 -24.78 -23.26
C SER A 491 21.29 -24.23 -22.63
N THR A 492 20.40 -25.13 -22.20
CA THR A 492 19.19 -24.77 -21.48
C THR A 492 19.50 -24.45 -20.02
N PRO A 493 18.96 -23.34 -19.47
CA PRO A 493 19.06 -23.04 -18.04
C PRO A 493 18.56 -24.17 -17.14
N ALA A 494 19.27 -24.44 -16.04
CA ALA A 494 18.97 -25.54 -15.14
C ALA A 494 17.59 -25.42 -14.46
N ASP A 495 17.11 -24.20 -14.20
CA ASP A 495 15.77 -23.94 -13.64
C ASP A 495 14.65 -24.42 -14.58
N CYS A 496 14.79 -24.18 -15.88
CA CYS A 496 13.86 -24.62 -16.91
C CYS A 496 13.85 -26.15 -17.05
N LEU A 497 15.04 -26.78 -17.06
CA LEU A 497 15.15 -28.25 -17.06
C LEU A 497 14.53 -28.86 -15.79
N SER A 498 14.76 -28.25 -14.63
CA SER A 498 14.24 -28.71 -13.34
C SER A 498 12.72 -28.60 -13.25
N ALA A 499 12.16 -27.47 -13.68
CA ALA A 499 10.71 -27.29 -13.75
C ALA A 499 10.07 -28.26 -14.77
N GLY A 500 10.72 -28.47 -15.92
CA GLY A 500 10.30 -29.45 -16.93
C GLY A 500 10.30 -30.88 -16.41
N LEU A 501 11.35 -31.27 -15.67
CA LEU A 501 11.46 -32.57 -15.00
C LEU A 501 10.30 -32.79 -14.01
N LEU A 502 10.05 -31.83 -13.13
CA LEU A 502 8.92 -31.91 -12.17
C LEU A 502 7.57 -32.04 -12.89
N GLY A 503 7.34 -31.25 -13.94
CA GLY A 503 6.12 -31.32 -14.75
C GLY A 503 5.93 -32.68 -15.43
N ALA A 504 7.00 -33.23 -16.01
CA ALA A 504 6.97 -34.54 -16.67
C ALA A 504 6.71 -35.68 -15.67
N LEU A 505 7.34 -35.64 -14.48
CA LEU A 505 7.09 -36.62 -13.43
C LEU A 505 5.65 -36.59 -12.92
N GLU A 506 5.07 -35.40 -12.75
CA GLU A 506 3.67 -35.27 -12.34
C GLU A 506 2.71 -35.78 -13.43
N LEU A 507 2.96 -35.46 -14.70
CA LEU A 507 2.17 -35.99 -15.82
C LEU A 507 2.28 -37.51 -15.93
N ARG A 508 3.48 -38.08 -15.82
CA ARG A 508 3.69 -39.54 -15.76
C ARG A 508 2.87 -40.16 -14.63
N ARG A 509 2.88 -39.55 -13.44
CA ARG A 509 2.10 -40.02 -12.29
C ARG A 509 0.59 -39.98 -12.57
N ALA A 510 0.10 -38.93 -13.23
CA ALA A 510 -1.31 -38.73 -13.50
C ALA A 510 -1.86 -39.57 -14.67
N THR A 511 -1.09 -39.76 -15.74
CA THR A 511 -1.56 -40.39 -16.99
C THR A 511 -1.02 -41.80 -17.21
N ARG A 512 0.11 -42.15 -16.57
CA ARG A 512 0.89 -43.39 -16.80
C ARG A 512 1.41 -43.55 -18.23
N GLU A 513 1.43 -42.49 -19.03
CA GLU A 513 1.95 -42.53 -20.40
C GLU A 513 3.49 -42.54 -20.43
N SER A 514 4.07 -43.41 -21.25
CA SER A 514 5.53 -43.60 -21.35
C SER A 514 6.27 -42.43 -22.00
N VAL A 515 5.55 -41.54 -22.72
CA VAL A 515 6.15 -40.34 -23.31
C VAL A 515 6.70 -39.39 -22.24
N TYR A 516 5.98 -39.19 -21.15
CA TYR A 516 6.40 -38.31 -20.06
C TYR A 516 7.57 -38.90 -19.28
N GLU A 517 7.65 -40.22 -19.20
CA GLU A 517 8.81 -40.90 -18.61
C GLU A 517 10.09 -40.65 -19.42
N LYS A 518 9.99 -40.77 -20.75
CA LYS A 518 11.11 -40.45 -21.65
C LYS A 518 11.50 -38.98 -21.55
N SER A 519 10.52 -38.07 -21.43
CA SER A 519 10.78 -36.64 -21.23
C SER A 519 11.51 -36.38 -19.91
N ALA A 520 11.02 -36.94 -18.80
CA ALA A 520 11.64 -36.83 -17.48
C ALA A 520 13.08 -37.38 -17.49
N ALA A 521 13.31 -38.57 -18.06
CA ALA A 521 14.64 -39.16 -18.17
C ALA A 521 15.61 -38.26 -18.95
N THR A 522 15.12 -37.60 -20.02
CA THR A 522 15.96 -36.69 -20.80
C THR A 522 16.31 -35.43 -20.01
N PHE A 523 15.33 -34.80 -19.33
CA PHE A 523 15.59 -33.62 -18.52
C PHE A 523 16.54 -33.93 -17.37
N HIS A 524 16.37 -35.08 -16.72
CA HIS A 524 17.29 -35.57 -15.70
C HIS A 524 18.72 -35.74 -16.24
N ALA A 525 18.89 -36.41 -17.39
CA ALA A 525 20.20 -36.57 -18.00
C ALA A 525 20.88 -35.22 -18.35
N ALA A 526 20.11 -34.26 -18.84
CA ALA A 526 20.61 -32.91 -19.12
C ALA A 526 21.01 -32.15 -17.84
N LEU A 527 20.24 -32.29 -16.75
CA LEU A 527 20.59 -31.73 -15.44
C LEU A 527 21.86 -32.35 -14.86
N GLU A 528 22.02 -33.67 -14.97
CA GLU A 528 23.24 -34.35 -14.55
C GLU A 528 24.47 -33.86 -15.34
N ALA A 529 24.34 -33.70 -16.66
CA ALA A 529 25.40 -33.15 -17.50
C ALA A 529 25.73 -31.70 -17.13
N ALA A 530 24.72 -30.86 -16.85
CA ALA A 530 24.92 -29.48 -16.40
C ALA A 530 25.63 -29.43 -15.03
N ARG A 531 25.21 -30.27 -14.08
CA ARG A 531 25.83 -30.41 -12.75
C ARG A 531 27.29 -30.85 -12.84
N ALA A 532 27.60 -31.80 -13.72
CA ALA A 532 28.97 -32.27 -13.92
C ALA A 532 29.88 -31.18 -14.50
N LYS A 533 29.37 -30.30 -15.38
CA LYS A 533 30.12 -29.19 -15.98
C LYS A 533 30.41 -28.08 -14.96
N ASP A 534 29.45 -27.73 -14.12
CA ASP A 534 29.63 -26.74 -13.05
C ASP A 534 28.94 -27.19 -11.75
N PRO A 535 29.65 -27.90 -10.87
CA PRO A 535 29.12 -28.31 -9.58
C PRO A 535 28.67 -27.13 -8.70
N ARG A 536 29.17 -25.91 -8.94
CA ARG A 536 28.79 -24.71 -8.18
C ARG A 536 27.57 -23.99 -8.75
N SER A 537 27.25 -24.19 -10.04
CA SER A 537 25.97 -23.74 -10.64
C SER A 537 24.76 -24.40 -9.97
N SER A 538 24.98 -25.54 -9.30
CA SER A 538 23.98 -26.19 -8.47
C SER A 538 23.73 -25.50 -7.12
N GLY A 539 24.61 -24.59 -6.68
CA GLY A 539 24.73 -24.20 -5.28
C GLY A 539 24.03 -22.91 -4.85
N GLY A 540 24.22 -21.82 -5.59
CA GLY A 540 24.17 -20.47 -5.00
C GLY A 540 22.88 -19.65 -5.12
N ASP A 541 21.87 -20.12 -5.84
CA ASP A 541 20.67 -19.34 -6.17
C ASP A 541 19.37 -20.20 -6.13
N SER A 542 18.23 -19.60 -6.48
CA SER A 542 16.94 -20.30 -6.54
C SER A 542 16.91 -21.47 -7.53
N ALA A 543 17.72 -21.40 -8.61
CA ALA A 543 17.79 -22.46 -9.62
C ALA A 543 18.45 -23.72 -9.04
N GLY A 544 19.48 -23.54 -8.21
CA GLY A 544 20.13 -24.64 -7.49
C GLY A 544 19.16 -25.42 -6.58
N SER A 545 18.39 -24.71 -5.75
CA SER A 545 17.40 -25.36 -4.87
C SER A 545 16.23 -26.00 -5.63
N LEU A 546 15.80 -25.39 -6.74
CA LEU A 546 14.81 -26.00 -7.63
C LEU A 546 15.35 -27.29 -8.28
N MET A 547 16.62 -27.28 -8.72
CA MET A 547 17.27 -28.48 -9.23
C MET A 547 17.36 -29.58 -8.17
N PHE A 548 17.74 -29.25 -6.94
CA PHE A 548 17.74 -30.20 -5.83
C PHE A 548 16.34 -30.82 -5.60
N ALA A 549 15.28 -30.02 -5.62
CA ALA A 549 13.90 -30.52 -5.52
C ALA A 549 13.52 -31.44 -6.71
N ALA A 550 13.94 -31.11 -7.93
CA ALA A 550 13.67 -31.91 -9.11
C ALA A 550 14.42 -33.26 -9.11
N MET A 551 15.69 -33.24 -8.69
CA MET A 551 16.54 -34.44 -8.62
C MET A 551 16.09 -35.39 -7.50
N THR A 552 15.68 -34.86 -6.35
CA THR A 552 15.08 -35.67 -5.26
C THR A 552 13.75 -36.29 -5.69
N ALA A 553 12.91 -35.55 -6.42
CA ALA A 553 11.67 -36.10 -6.99
C ALA A 553 11.94 -37.20 -8.03
N TRP A 554 12.98 -37.06 -8.86
CA TRP A 554 13.41 -38.12 -9.78
C TRP A 554 13.89 -39.36 -9.04
N ALA A 555 14.76 -39.21 -8.04
CA ALA A 555 15.26 -40.33 -7.25
C ALA A 555 14.13 -41.06 -6.50
N LYS A 556 13.05 -40.35 -6.13
CA LYS A 556 11.86 -40.97 -5.56
C LYS A 556 11.11 -41.85 -6.56
N ALA A 557 11.07 -41.46 -7.83
CA ALA A 557 10.48 -42.25 -8.90
C ALA A 557 11.41 -43.40 -9.37
N HIS A 558 12.72 -43.21 -9.24
CA HIS A 558 13.78 -44.13 -9.67
C HIS A 558 14.86 -44.30 -8.61
N PRO A 559 14.57 -45.05 -7.52
CA PRO A 559 15.51 -45.19 -6.42
C PRO A 559 16.80 -45.88 -6.88
N SER A 560 17.95 -45.27 -6.57
CA SER A 560 19.26 -45.91 -6.67
C SER A 560 20.16 -45.40 -5.55
N ASP A 561 20.99 -46.29 -5.00
CA ASP A 561 21.90 -45.95 -3.90
C ASP A 561 22.88 -44.84 -4.29
N GLU A 562 23.32 -44.83 -5.55
CA GLU A 562 24.20 -43.81 -6.10
C GLU A 562 23.51 -42.44 -6.16
N ALA A 563 22.25 -42.38 -6.65
CA ALA A 563 21.49 -41.13 -6.71
C ALA A 563 21.20 -40.60 -5.30
N VAL A 564 20.80 -41.47 -4.37
CA VAL A 564 20.57 -41.09 -2.98
C VAL A 564 21.86 -40.55 -2.35
N ARG A 565 22.99 -41.23 -2.51
CA ARG A 565 24.30 -40.75 -2.01
C ARG A 565 24.64 -39.36 -2.56
N ALA A 566 24.52 -39.15 -3.87
CA ALA A 566 24.81 -37.86 -4.50
C ALA A 566 23.87 -36.74 -4.00
N LEU A 567 22.60 -37.06 -3.71
CA LEU A 567 21.65 -36.12 -3.13
C LEU A 567 21.96 -35.78 -1.67
N ARG A 568 22.48 -36.72 -0.88
CA ARG A 568 22.93 -36.46 0.49
C ARG A 568 24.09 -35.47 0.51
N GLU A 569 25.08 -35.66 -0.36
CA GLU A 569 26.22 -34.74 -0.50
C GLU A 569 25.76 -33.34 -0.93
N LEU A 570 24.83 -33.25 -1.89
CA LEU A 570 24.25 -31.99 -2.34
C LEU A 570 23.44 -31.29 -1.23
N ALA A 571 22.67 -32.04 -0.44
CA ALA A 571 21.95 -31.51 0.71
C ALA A 571 22.92 -30.93 1.75
N GLU A 572 23.99 -31.65 2.10
CA GLU A 572 25.01 -31.19 3.05
C GLU A 572 25.68 -29.90 2.60
N TYR A 573 26.05 -29.82 1.31
CA TYR A 573 26.59 -28.60 0.72
C TYR A 573 25.64 -27.40 0.87
N HIS A 574 24.38 -27.56 0.47
CA HIS A 574 23.39 -26.47 0.54
C HIS A 574 23.04 -26.06 1.97
N MET A 575 22.93 -27.01 2.90
CA MET A 575 22.71 -26.71 4.31
C MET A 575 23.85 -25.85 4.88
N GLY A 576 25.10 -26.21 4.55
CA GLY A 576 26.27 -25.42 4.94
C GLY A 576 26.30 -24.02 4.32
N GLU A 577 26.00 -23.91 3.03
CA GLU A 577 25.99 -22.62 2.33
C GLU A 577 24.91 -21.68 2.89
N LEU A 578 23.68 -22.17 3.04
CA LEU A 578 22.55 -21.38 3.54
C LEU A 578 22.80 -20.87 4.96
N ARG A 579 23.33 -21.70 5.87
CA ARG A 579 23.75 -21.26 7.22
C ARG A 579 24.85 -20.22 7.16
N SER A 580 25.87 -20.42 6.32
CA SER A 580 26.97 -19.45 6.15
C SER A 580 26.46 -18.09 5.67
N ARG A 581 25.55 -18.09 4.69
CA ARG A 581 24.94 -16.86 4.16
C ARG A 581 24.06 -16.16 5.19
N ARG A 582 23.27 -16.94 5.94
CA ARG A 582 22.44 -16.43 7.04
C ARG A 582 23.31 -15.76 8.12
N MET A 583 24.41 -16.38 8.53
CA MET A 583 25.36 -15.77 9.48
C MET A 583 26.00 -14.48 8.97
N ARG A 584 26.18 -14.34 7.65
CA ARG A 584 26.65 -13.10 7.00
C ARG A 584 25.55 -12.05 6.80
N GLY A 585 24.32 -12.30 7.26
CA GLY A 585 23.18 -11.39 7.06
C GLY A 585 22.74 -11.26 5.61
N SER A 586 23.05 -12.25 4.76
CA SER A 586 22.63 -12.25 3.36
C SER A 586 21.11 -12.36 3.26
N ARG A 587 20.52 -11.62 2.32
CA ARG A 587 19.10 -11.74 1.98
C ARG A 587 18.91 -12.95 1.08
N GLU A 588 18.09 -13.90 1.51
CA GLU A 588 17.79 -15.09 0.71
C GLU A 588 16.45 -14.91 -0.04
N PRO A 589 16.39 -15.31 -1.33
CA PRO A 589 15.11 -15.40 -2.02
C PRO A 589 14.20 -16.42 -1.35
N VAL A 590 12.92 -16.06 -1.15
CA VAL A 590 11.94 -16.97 -0.51
C VAL A 590 11.76 -18.26 -1.31
N GLU A 591 11.79 -18.17 -2.64
CA GLU A 591 11.65 -19.34 -3.51
C GLU A 591 12.78 -20.35 -3.32
N ARG A 592 14.02 -19.88 -3.08
CA ARG A 592 15.17 -20.76 -2.83
C ARG A 592 14.93 -21.63 -1.60
N LEU A 593 14.56 -21.01 -0.48
CA LEU A 593 14.27 -21.71 0.76
C LEU A 593 13.09 -22.68 0.59
N ALA A 594 12.03 -22.24 -0.10
CA ALA A 594 10.85 -23.07 -0.33
C ALA A 594 11.17 -24.34 -1.14
N TRP A 595 11.93 -24.22 -2.23
CA TRP A 595 12.36 -25.38 -3.02
C TRP A 595 13.29 -26.31 -2.24
N PHE A 596 14.19 -25.75 -1.44
CA PHE A 596 15.10 -26.55 -0.64
C PHE A 596 14.37 -27.37 0.43
N ILE A 597 13.36 -26.79 1.10
CA ILE A 597 12.48 -27.50 2.03
C ILE A 597 11.75 -28.66 1.33
N GLU A 598 11.22 -28.44 0.11
CA GLU A 598 10.56 -29.51 -0.67
C GLU A 598 11.53 -30.65 -1.03
N GLY A 599 12.77 -30.33 -1.41
CA GLY A 599 13.81 -31.32 -1.65
C GLY A 599 14.21 -32.11 -0.39
N LEU A 600 14.40 -31.43 0.75
CA LEU A 600 14.77 -32.07 2.01
C LEU A 600 13.67 -33.00 2.53
N ALA A 601 12.41 -32.56 2.45
CA ALA A 601 11.27 -33.40 2.82
C ALA A 601 11.22 -34.68 1.96
N THR A 602 11.46 -34.55 0.66
CA THR A 602 11.48 -35.70 -0.27
C THR A 602 12.67 -36.62 -0.02
N LEU A 603 13.85 -36.05 0.29
CA LEU A 603 15.05 -36.82 0.61
C LEU A 603 14.91 -37.59 1.93
N ASP A 604 14.27 -37.01 2.95
CA ASP A 604 13.99 -37.69 4.22
C ASP A 604 13.09 -38.91 4.03
N GLU A 605 12.09 -38.83 3.14
CA GLU A 605 11.26 -40.00 2.80
C GLU A 605 12.05 -41.11 2.09
N LEU A 606 13.05 -40.76 1.28
CA LEU A 606 13.89 -41.73 0.56
C LEU A 606 14.98 -42.36 1.45
N ALA A 607 15.54 -41.54 2.33
CA ALA A 607 16.79 -41.85 3.02
C ALA A 607 16.79 -41.18 4.41
N PRO A 608 15.94 -41.64 5.35
CA PRO A 608 15.66 -40.95 6.60
C PRO A 608 16.93 -40.56 7.35
N ASP A 609 17.02 -39.30 7.74
CA ASP A 609 18.12 -38.76 8.54
C ASP A 609 17.59 -37.55 9.30
N SER A 610 17.66 -37.61 10.63
CA SER A 610 17.20 -36.55 11.55
C SER A 610 17.69 -35.14 11.22
N ARG A 611 18.82 -35.00 10.49
CA ARG A 611 19.36 -33.71 10.06
C ARG A 611 18.47 -33.01 9.03
N TYR A 612 17.80 -33.75 8.15
CA TYR A 612 16.97 -33.18 7.07
C TYR A 612 15.68 -32.52 7.58
N PRO A 613 14.83 -33.18 8.39
CA PRO A 613 13.67 -32.51 8.97
C PRO A 613 14.11 -31.38 9.90
N ALA A 614 15.17 -31.56 10.70
CA ALA A 614 15.68 -30.50 11.57
C ALA A 614 16.04 -29.21 10.78
N PHE A 615 16.77 -29.35 9.67
CA PHE A 615 17.12 -28.20 8.83
C PHE A 615 15.91 -27.64 8.08
N ALA A 616 15.01 -28.50 7.57
CA ALA A 616 13.81 -28.04 6.88
C ALA A 616 12.93 -27.17 7.79
N LEU A 617 12.81 -27.52 9.07
CA LEU A 617 12.09 -26.71 10.07
C LEU A 617 12.85 -25.42 10.40
N GLU A 618 14.17 -25.46 10.53
CA GLU A 618 15.01 -24.26 10.68
C GLU A 618 14.82 -23.27 9.51
N ALA A 619 14.83 -23.77 8.28
CA ALA A 619 14.59 -22.95 7.08
C ALA A 619 13.15 -22.43 7.01
N ALA A 620 12.17 -23.19 7.50
CA ALA A 620 10.78 -22.75 7.60
C ALA A 620 10.61 -21.60 8.62
N ASP A 621 11.35 -21.62 9.73
CA ASP A 621 11.40 -20.49 10.66
C ASP A 621 11.99 -19.24 9.99
N TRP A 622 12.99 -19.38 9.13
CA TRP A 622 13.50 -18.24 8.35
C TRP A 622 12.48 -17.69 7.37
N LEU A 623 11.64 -18.54 6.77
CA LEU A 623 10.52 -18.12 5.94
C LEU A 623 9.46 -17.37 6.74
N LEU A 624 9.12 -17.83 7.96
CA LEU A 624 8.16 -17.15 8.84
C LEU A 624 8.53 -15.69 9.11
N GLU A 625 9.83 -15.41 9.30
CA GLU A 625 10.32 -14.04 9.50
C GLU A 625 10.03 -13.12 8.30
N GLN A 626 9.79 -13.67 7.12
CA GLN A 626 9.50 -12.93 5.89
C GLN A 626 8.01 -12.76 5.63
N GLN A 627 7.15 -13.34 6.48
CA GLN A 627 5.71 -13.18 6.37
C GLN A 627 5.25 -11.90 7.08
N VAL A 628 4.38 -11.14 6.43
CA VAL A 628 3.77 -9.97 7.05
C VAL A 628 2.80 -10.41 8.15
N ALA A 629 3.12 -10.02 9.38
CA ALA A 629 2.28 -10.23 10.55
C ALA A 629 0.97 -9.43 10.48
N ARG A 630 0.06 -9.73 11.42
CA ARG A 630 -1.22 -9.00 11.57
C ARG A 630 -0.98 -7.49 11.72
N GLY A 631 -1.83 -6.69 11.08
CA GLY A 631 -1.85 -5.22 11.24
C GLY A 631 -1.84 -4.44 9.93
N ASP A 632 -1.39 -5.04 8.83
CA ASP A 632 -1.59 -4.50 7.48
C ASP A 632 -2.64 -5.33 6.75
N GLU A 633 -3.89 -4.85 6.69
CA GLU A 633 -5.01 -5.59 6.10
C GLU A 633 -4.77 -6.01 4.64
N LEU A 634 -3.93 -5.29 3.90
CA LEU A 634 -3.64 -5.57 2.48
C LEU A 634 -2.53 -6.61 2.31
N LEU A 635 -1.60 -6.67 3.27
CA LEU A 635 -0.40 -7.51 3.16
C LEU A 635 -0.38 -8.70 4.12
N GLU A 636 -1.27 -8.76 5.12
CA GLU A 636 -1.30 -9.84 6.11
C GLU A 636 -1.25 -11.22 5.44
N GLY A 637 -0.24 -12.02 5.80
CA GLY A 637 -0.01 -13.36 5.27
C GLY A 637 0.85 -13.43 4.01
N ALA A 638 1.14 -12.31 3.34
CA ALA A 638 2.05 -12.27 2.20
C ALA A 638 3.50 -12.51 2.63
N PHE A 639 4.30 -13.12 1.75
CA PHE A 639 5.74 -13.26 1.93
C PHE A 639 6.48 -12.29 1.01
N SER A 640 7.53 -11.65 1.53
CA SER A 640 8.41 -10.83 0.70
C SER A 640 9.22 -11.70 -0.27
N ALA A 641 9.47 -11.24 -1.49
CA ALA A 641 10.24 -11.99 -2.49
C ALA A 641 11.68 -12.33 -2.04
N THR A 642 12.27 -11.47 -1.23
CA THR A 642 13.62 -11.61 -0.66
C THR A 642 13.60 -11.26 0.82
N SER A 643 14.48 -11.86 1.63
CA SER A 643 14.49 -11.59 3.06
C SER A 643 14.66 -10.11 3.40
N GLY A 644 13.75 -9.53 4.20
CA GLY A 644 13.76 -8.12 4.57
C GLY A 644 13.43 -7.16 3.41
N GLY A 645 12.86 -7.66 2.31
CA GLY A 645 12.42 -6.87 1.17
C GLY A 645 11.03 -6.25 1.36
N ALA A 646 10.78 -5.11 0.72
CA ALA A 646 9.46 -4.45 0.70
C ALA A 646 8.56 -4.90 -0.48
N SER A 647 9.02 -5.88 -1.27
CA SER A 647 8.30 -6.41 -2.43
C SER A 647 7.61 -7.72 -2.05
N PHE A 648 6.29 -7.73 -2.11
CA PHE A 648 5.45 -8.90 -1.81
C PHE A 648 4.80 -9.37 -3.11
N ASP A 649 5.01 -10.63 -3.48
CA ASP A 649 4.41 -11.18 -4.68
C ASP A 649 3.80 -12.58 -4.46
N THR A 650 2.90 -12.95 -5.35
CA THR A 650 2.12 -14.19 -5.29
C THR A 650 2.90 -15.44 -5.63
N VAL A 651 3.99 -15.34 -6.40
CA VAL A 651 4.81 -16.50 -6.72
C VAL A 651 5.58 -16.92 -5.47
N ALA A 652 6.29 -15.97 -4.85
CA ALA A 652 7.01 -16.19 -3.60
C ALA A 652 6.07 -16.65 -2.48
N THR A 653 4.90 -15.98 -2.32
CA THR A 653 3.91 -16.37 -1.31
C THR A 653 3.33 -17.75 -1.56
N GLY A 654 3.05 -18.12 -2.82
CA GLY A 654 2.56 -19.45 -3.18
C GLY A 654 3.58 -20.56 -2.85
N ARG A 655 4.85 -20.33 -3.18
CA ARG A 655 5.95 -21.26 -2.86
C ARG A 655 6.19 -21.39 -1.37
N ALA A 656 6.24 -20.26 -0.65
CA ALA A 656 6.39 -20.25 0.80
C ALA A 656 5.23 -21.00 1.46
N ALA A 657 3.97 -20.73 1.11
CA ALA A 657 2.83 -21.41 1.69
C ALA A 657 2.90 -22.94 1.51
N ARG A 658 3.31 -23.42 0.33
CA ARG A 658 3.56 -24.85 0.09
C ARG A 658 4.67 -25.41 1.00
N ALA A 659 5.80 -24.72 1.10
CA ALA A 659 6.91 -25.15 1.95
C ALA A 659 6.54 -25.15 3.44
N MET A 660 5.79 -24.15 3.89
CA MET A 660 5.26 -24.08 5.25
C MET A 660 4.26 -25.21 5.54
N ALA A 661 3.47 -25.64 4.55
CA ALA A 661 2.64 -26.83 4.67
C ALA A 661 3.48 -28.11 4.77
N LEU A 662 4.58 -28.24 4.05
CA LEU A 662 5.52 -29.35 4.23
C LEU A 662 6.14 -29.35 5.64
N ALA A 663 6.57 -28.19 6.12
CA ALA A 663 7.11 -28.03 7.47
C ALA A 663 6.09 -28.37 8.56
N ASP A 664 4.81 -28.04 8.37
CA ASP A 664 3.72 -28.45 9.26
C ASP A 664 3.65 -30.00 9.38
N ARG A 665 3.72 -30.73 8.26
CA ARG A 665 3.73 -32.22 8.29
C ARG A 665 4.98 -32.77 8.97
N LEU A 666 6.15 -32.24 8.64
CA LEU A 666 7.41 -32.67 9.26
C LEU A 666 7.39 -32.43 10.77
N ALA A 667 6.90 -31.27 11.22
CA ALA A 667 6.77 -30.96 12.64
C ALA A 667 5.78 -31.91 13.34
N GLN A 668 4.65 -32.24 12.71
CA GLN A 668 3.70 -33.23 13.25
C GLN A 668 4.32 -34.63 13.36
N ALA A 669 4.98 -35.10 12.31
CA ALA A 669 5.63 -36.41 12.27
C ALA A 669 6.73 -36.56 13.34
N ASN A 670 7.34 -35.43 13.76
CA ASN A 670 8.38 -35.38 14.79
C ASN A 670 7.84 -34.97 16.18
N GLY A 671 6.52 -34.96 16.39
CA GLY A 671 5.91 -34.65 17.70
C GLY A 671 6.01 -33.19 18.14
N LEU A 672 6.32 -32.26 17.23
CA LEU A 672 6.50 -30.83 17.49
C LEU A 672 5.19 -30.03 17.31
N GLY A 673 4.14 -30.41 18.05
CA GLY A 673 2.77 -29.92 17.85
C GLY A 673 2.59 -28.39 17.90
N SER A 674 3.28 -27.70 18.81
CA SER A 674 3.24 -26.23 18.88
C SER A 674 3.82 -25.57 17.62
N LEU A 675 4.92 -26.12 17.11
CA LEU A 675 5.59 -25.62 15.92
C LEU A 675 4.75 -25.91 14.66
N ALA A 676 4.17 -27.11 14.57
CA ALA A 676 3.19 -27.47 13.55
C ALA A 676 2.02 -26.47 13.49
N GLY A 677 1.45 -26.10 14.65
CA GLY A 677 0.38 -25.10 14.74
C GLY A 677 0.78 -23.72 14.19
N ARG A 678 2.04 -23.29 14.42
CA ARG A 678 2.57 -22.03 13.87
C ARG A 678 2.68 -22.08 12.35
N TYR A 679 3.25 -23.16 11.81
CA TYR A 679 3.36 -23.35 10.37
C TYR A 679 1.99 -23.44 9.71
N ARG A 680 1.03 -24.13 10.35
CA ARG A 680 -0.35 -24.20 9.92
C ARG A 680 -1.01 -22.83 9.78
N ALA A 681 -0.90 -22.01 10.82
CA ALA A 681 -1.43 -20.66 10.80
C ALA A 681 -0.81 -19.82 9.66
N SER A 682 0.50 -19.97 9.45
CA SER A 682 1.25 -19.25 8.42
C SER A 682 0.82 -19.60 7.00
N TRP A 683 0.78 -20.89 6.65
CA TRP A 683 0.45 -21.29 5.29
C TRP A 683 -1.02 -21.01 4.94
N LEU A 684 -1.94 -21.11 5.91
CA LEU A 684 -3.33 -20.68 5.74
C LEU A 684 -3.46 -19.16 5.55
N ALA A 685 -2.66 -18.36 6.26
CA ALA A 685 -2.64 -16.91 6.07
C ALA A 685 -2.14 -16.54 4.67
N GLY A 686 -1.07 -17.18 4.20
CA GLY A 686 -0.58 -17.03 2.83
C GLY A 686 -1.62 -17.40 1.78
N LEU A 687 -2.32 -18.52 1.97
CA LEU A 687 -3.37 -18.96 1.06
C LEU A 687 -4.55 -17.97 1.00
N ARG A 688 -4.98 -17.42 2.14
CA ARG A 688 -6.02 -16.38 2.19
C ARG A 688 -5.57 -15.12 1.47
N TRP A 689 -4.31 -14.72 1.63
CA TRP A 689 -3.77 -13.58 0.89
C TRP A 689 -3.78 -13.84 -0.62
N LEU A 690 -3.34 -15.01 -1.08
CA LEU A 690 -3.40 -15.39 -2.50
C LEU A 690 -4.83 -15.38 -3.05
N MET A 691 -5.82 -15.84 -2.27
CA MET A 691 -7.24 -15.76 -2.65
C MET A 691 -7.75 -14.31 -2.81
N ARG A 692 -7.14 -13.32 -2.15
CA ARG A 692 -7.44 -11.88 -2.36
C ARG A 692 -6.71 -11.32 -3.58
N MET A 693 -5.64 -11.97 -4.03
CA MET A 693 -4.90 -11.58 -5.23
C MET A 693 -5.53 -12.10 -6.51
N GLN A 694 -6.34 -13.16 -6.42
CA GLN A 694 -7.13 -13.68 -7.52
C GLN A 694 -8.31 -12.76 -7.84
N LEU A 695 -8.41 -12.38 -9.11
CA LEU A 695 -9.53 -11.62 -9.63
C LEU A 695 -10.74 -12.52 -9.85
N THR A 696 -11.88 -12.13 -9.29
CA THR A 696 -13.15 -12.82 -9.44
C THR A 696 -14.28 -11.88 -9.78
N ARG A 697 -15.49 -12.42 -9.96
CA ARG A 697 -16.62 -11.62 -10.42
C ARG A 697 -16.91 -10.47 -9.47
N ASP A 698 -16.67 -10.71 -8.18
CA ASP A 698 -16.99 -9.79 -7.09
C ASP A 698 -16.00 -8.63 -6.95
N ASP A 699 -14.81 -8.73 -7.56
CA ASP A 699 -13.74 -7.72 -7.52
C ASP A 699 -13.30 -7.25 -8.92
N ALA A 700 -13.96 -7.73 -9.98
CA ALA A 700 -13.76 -7.31 -11.36
C ALA A 700 -14.57 -6.06 -11.78
N TYR A 701 -15.08 -5.26 -10.84
CA TYR A 701 -15.90 -4.07 -11.13
C TYR A 701 -15.17 -3.01 -11.99
N PHE A 702 -13.84 -3.02 -11.98
CA PHE A 702 -13.01 -2.11 -12.78
C PHE A 702 -12.70 -2.65 -14.19
N VAL A 703 -13.06 -3.91 -14.47
CA VAL A 703 -12.78 -4.59 -15.73
C VAL A 703 -13.87 -4.24 -16.74
N PRO A 704 -13.54 -3.75 -17.94
CA PRO A 704 -14.54 -3.49 -18.95
C PRO A 704 -15.35 -4.75 -19.28
N PRO A 705 -16.67 -4.65 -19.55
CA PRO A 705 -17.51 -5.82 -19.83
C PRO A 705 -16.96 -6.75 -20.91
N ARG A 706 -16.32 -6.19 -21.96
CA ARG A 706 -15.70 -6.95 -23.05
C ARG A 706 -14.47 -7.79 -22.63
N SER A 707 -13.84 -7.44 -21.51
CA SER A 707 -12.60 -8.06 -21.02
C SER A 707 -12.82 -8.92 -19.78
N ILE A 708 -14.02 -8.91 -19.19
CA ILE A 708 -14.30 -9.58 -17.91
C ILE A 708 -14.07 -11.08 -18.00
N ALA A 709 -14.57 -11.75 -19.03
CA ALA A 709 -14.40 -13.19 -19.21
C ALA A 709 -12.93 -13.61 -19.32
N ALA A 710 -12.08 -12.77 -19.92
CA ALA A 710 -10.63 -13.02 -20.03
C ALA A 710 -9.85 -12.77 -18.73
N ALA A 711 -10.45 -12.06 -17.78
CA ALA A 711 -9.80 -11.64 -16.55
C ALA A 711 -10.19 -12.51 -15.34
N LEU A 712 -11.41 -13.04 -15.30
CA LEU A 712 -11.90 -13.83 -14.17
C LEU A 712 -11.05 -15.09 -13.94
N GLY A 713 -10.59 -15.27 -12.71
CA GLY A 713 -9.74 -16.38 -12.27
C GLY A 713 -8.24 -16.08 -12.30
N GLY A 714 -7.82 -15.04 -13.04
CA GLY A 714 -6.43 -14.62 -13.10
C GLY A 714 -5.91 -14.09 -11.77
N VAL A 715 -4.62 -14.23 -11.51
CA VAL A 715 -4.00 -13.85 -10.24
C VAL A 715 -3.01 -12.72 -10.46
N ARG A 716 -3.18 -11.63 -9.69
CA ARG A 716 -2.26 -10.48 -9.71
C ARG A 716 -0.91 -10.88 -9.15
N ARG A 717 0.18 -10.34 -9.72
CA ARG A 717 1.54 -10.61 -9.23
C ARG A 717 1.80 -10.03 -7.85
N ASP A 718 1.38 -8.79 -7.61
CA ASP A 718 1.60 -8.06 -6.37
C ASP A 718 0.43 -7.08 -6.13
N PRO A 719 0.24 -6.54 -4.91
CA PRO A 719 -0.91 -5.68 -4.59
C PRO A 719 -1.01 -4.40 -5.42
N SER A 720 0.13 -3.90 -5.92
CA SER A 720 0.20 -2.69 -6.75
C SER A 720 0.01 -2.99 -8.24
N GLY A 721 0.34 -4.22 -8.66
CA GLY A 721 0.16 -4.74 -10.00
C GLY A 721 -1.28 -5.11 -10.31
N TYR A 722 -1.73 -4.74 -11.51
CA TYR A 722 -3.07 -5.09 -12.00
C TYR A 722 -3.06 -6.22 -13.04
N GLN A 723 -1.90 -6.49 -13.64
CA GLN A 723 -1.72 -7.58 -14.59
C GLN A 723 -1.93 -8.91 -13.90
N LEU A 724 -2.60 -9.82 -14.59
CA LEU A 724 -2.85 -11.19 -14.14
C LEU A 724 -1.79 -12.09 -14.78
N TRP A 725 -1.07 -12.86 -14.00
CA TRP A 725 0.11 -13.61 -14.47
C TRP A 725 -0.08 -15.11 -14.35
N SER A 726 0.36 -15.86 -15.36
CA SER A 726 0.31 -17.33 -15.34
C SER A 726 1.21 -17.92 -14.24
N ALA A 727 2.40 -17.36 -14.02
CA ALA A 727 3.26 -17.74 -12.90
C ALA A 727 2.59 -17.52 -11.54
N SER A 728 1.79 -16.46 -11.41
CA SER A 728 1.05 -16.14 -10.17
C SER A 728 -0.12 -17.09 -9.95
N ALA A 729 -0.85 -17.45 -11.01
CA ALA A 729 -1.86 -18.50 -10.96
C ALA A 729 -1.24 -19.85 -10.59
N ALA A 730 -0.08 -20.20 -11.17
CA ALA A 730 0.67 -21.40 -10.84
C ALA A 730 1.13 -21.43 -9.37
N GLY A 731 1.60 -20.29 -8.85
CA GLY A 731 1.94 -20.13 -7.43
C GLY A 731 0.74 -20.34 -6.50
N PHE A 732 -0.41 -19.74 -6.82
CA PHE A 732 -1.66 -19.95 -6.09
C PHE A 732 -2.10 -21.43 -6.10
N LEU A 733 -2.12 -22.06 -7.27
CA LEU A 733 -2.50 -23.47 -7.42
C LEU A 733 -1.56 -24.40 -6.64
N SER A 734 -0.25 -24.11 -6.63
CA SER A 734 0.75 -24.88 -5.88
C SER A 734 0.52 -24.82 -4.36
N ALA A 735 0.12 -23.65 -3.84
CA ALA A 735 -0.24 -23.49 -2.43
C ALA A 735 -1.57 -24.18 -2.09
N ALA A 736 -2.56 -24.08 -2.98
CA ALA A 736 -3.86 -24.70 -2.78
C ALA A 736 -3.78 -26.23 -2.77
N GLU A 737 -2.96 -26.84 -3.65
CA GLU A 737 -2.69 -28.28 -3.63
C GLU A 737 -2.25 -28.76 -2.23
N ALA A 738 -1.34 -28.02 -1.59
CA ALA A 738 -0.85 -28.39 -0.27
C ALA A 738 -1.96 -28.42 0.80
N TYR A 739 -2.95 -27.52 0.70
CA TYR A 739 -4.14 -27.57 1.56
C TYR A 739 -4.92 -28.87 1.37
N PHE A 740 -5.15 -29.28 0.12
CA PHE A 740 -5.93 -30.48 -0.18
C PHE A 740 -5.19 -31.76 0.17
N ASP A 741 -3.87 -31.81 -0.01
CA ASP A 741 -3.05 -32.93 0.43
C ASP A 741 -3.05 -33.09 1.97
N HIS A 742 -3.04 -31.97 2.70
CA HIS A 742 -3.20 -31.98 4.16
C HIS A 742 -4.59 -32.41 4.61
N ALA A 743 -5.64 -31.88 3.99
CA ALA A 743 -7.02 -32.17 4.38
C ALA A 743 -7.49 -33.60 4.01
N LEU A 744 -6.72 -34.31 3.18
CA LEU A 744 -6.97 -35.69 2.77
C LEU A 744 -6.04 -36.69 3.48
N ALA A 745 -5.09 -36.22 4.30
CA ALA A 745 -4.30 -37.09 5.16
C ALA A 745 -5.20 -37.65 6.28
N PRO A 746 -5.22 -38.97 6.51
CA PRO A 746 -6.12 -39.64 7.45
C PRO A 746 -5.91 -39.23 8.91
#